data_AF-A0A4U0Y2C8-F1
#
_entry.id   AF-A0A4U0Y2C8-F1
#
_cell.length_a   1.000
_cell.length_b   1.000
_cell.length_c   1.000
_cell.angle_alpha   90.00
_cell.angle_beta   90.00
_cell.angle_gamma   90.00
#
_symmetry.space_group_name_H-M   'P 1'
#
loop_
_entity.id
_entity.type
_entity.pdbx_description
1 polymer ?
#
loop_
_entity_poly.entity_id
_entity_poly.type
_entity_poly.pdbx_seq_one_letter_code
_entity_poly.pdbx_strand_id
1 'polypeptide(L)'
;MSSYESHIAQERLVEATNEAEALRALETAHDMLHADDVAKPEHTYFRLEEFSIYRPSGWTANKRHAGELVSLDQLLRHGGGSSGFLVDGILSCGEERHQIQGAVFKTLTVDGYGADVFSVHDKICIQSHSAELRDVWYQFGSPAPQYRRYYKPFLWLAHFTKCFVEYLLETERVTLRHFAREAQFATWLRRCYGNDAQYAIWCSDNGLLEYRTTVAANVGFLYKEAYSIDRKLCNQPLWGEIDPVNLTAIPAQRNIEQQTIVTPFAYDLFKRMYFSNQLKQLPVTDPVLWQEVRRRKEQLKLTPLGAIARCKGPTPEGSNTSETSTPVVQEGDVVAVKADSEGVWKVSTEFWYAYVQRIRTTTKGNVRLEVLWLYEPKDTTLGAAYYPFSNELFLSDNCGCGSEAISLDQVLCKVAVEWGSTDPAAVPGFFVRQKFCTVAEEDRYSFETLKDLDFMCICKAPADEWSECLRAYKVHETVLVLRLRLTATSGVNLQGDAYEPGDEIFADLSDGELAELEGMVHGGLDPAEIVGFNSDMHAVEVRPFRRMTDNSTATASAPNELLLGRERIQLPAARIVRKCHVRLFDEVEIREKRVPCPYDRGGTGNCFFLARQTSTLPPPAFKAGFDPAAPGRPKLRGMGIFCGGGNLDRGLEDSGAAEFDYAVDWAEHALHSYRLSSKNPHAQYFLGSVDDYLTAAIAGSSTNPSIAKVGAVDLMAGGSPCPGYSALNVNKLSDQSLKNASMVASVVAYVDFYSPKYFILENVVTMTQGMGANKDENVFSQVLAALVALGYQVQQFLMDAWSYGSCQQRYRFSGD
;
A
#
# COMPACT_ATOMS: atom_id res chain seq x y z
N MET A 1 -4.74 48.58 37.68
CA MET A 1 -5.28 48.77 39.04
C MET A 1 -6.45 49.75 38.95
N SER A 2 -7.62 49.36 39.47
CA SER A 2 -8.91 50.06 39.40
C SER A 2 -9.81 49.72 38.20
N SER A 3 -10.33 48.49 38.19
CA SER A 3 -11.70 48.14 37.73
C SER A 3 -12.02 46.63 37.81
N TYR A 4 -11.10 45.79 38.28
CA TYR A 4 -11.26 44.33 38.38
C TYR A 4 -11.64 43.82 39.79
N GLU A 5 -12.20 44.69 40.65
CA GLU A 5 -12.44 44.38 42.07
C GLU A 5 -13.91 44.49 42.51
N SER A 6 -14.89 44.52 41.60
CA SER A 6 -16.29 44.75 42.00
C SER A 6 -17.35 43.80 41.44
N HIS A 7 -16.99 42.53 41.16
CA HIS A 7 -17.97 41.45 40.98
C HIS A 7 -17.44 40.08 41.46
N ILE A 8 -16.92 40.02 42.69
CA ILE A 8 -16.91 38.76 43.45
C ILE A 8 -18.21 38.75 44.25
N ALA A 9 -19.29 38.30 43.61
CA ALA A 9 -20.47 37.86 44.32
C ALA A 9 -20.09 36.55 45.04
N GLN A 10 -20.43 36.47 46.32
CA GLN A 10 -20.23 35.33 47.22
C GLN A 10 -20.54 33.97 46.57
N GLU A 11 -19.53 33.31 46.01
CA GLU A 11 -19.49 31.85 46.02
C GLU A 11 -19.10 31.44 47.43
N ARG A 12 -20.06 30.88 48.18
CA ARG A 12 -19.73 30.15 49.41
C ARG A 12 -18.72 29.08 49.00
N LEU A 13 -17.47 29.19 49.46
CA LEU A 13 -16.52 28.08 49.52
C LEU A 13 -17.19 26.98 50.35
N VAL A 14 -17.83 26.02 49.69
CA VAL A 14 -18.33 24.82 50.34
C VAL A 14 -17.09 24.00 50.69
N GLU A 15 -16.76 23.91 51.97
CA GLU A 15 -15.66 23.07 52.43
C GLU A 15 -15.91 21.61 52.00
N ALA A 16 -14.87 20.94 51.53
CA ALA A 16 -14.95 19.54 51.10
C ALA A 16 -15.46 18.69 52.27
N THR A 17 -16.66 18.14 52.11
CA THR A 17 -17.33 17.34 53.12
C THR A 17 -16.95 15.87 52.91
N ASN A 18 -16.85 15.09 54.00
CA ASN A 18 -16.69 13.65 53.87
C ASN A 18 -17.89 13.08 53.08
N GLU A 19 -17.62 12.23 52.07
CA GLU A 19 -18.68 11.66 51.23
C GLU A 19 -19.81 10.99 52.04
N ALA A 20 -19.49 10.24 53.10
CA ALA A 20 -20.49 9.57 53.91
C ALA A 20 -21.35 10.52 54.74
N GLU A 21 -20.85 11.72 55.05
CA GLU A 21 -21.62 12.79 55.69
C GLU A 21 -22.52 13.49 54.68
N ALA A 22 -21.98 13.81 53.50
CA ALA A 22 -22.75 14.37 52.39
C ALA A 22 -23.93 13.46 52.01
N LEU A 23 -23.71 12.15 51.88
CA LEU A 23 -24.75 11.17 51.55
C LEU A 23 -25.89 11.16 52.58
N ARG A 24 -25.59 11.16 53.89
CA ARG A 24 -26.62 11.17 54.94
C ARG A 24 -27.49 12.42 54.92
N ALA A 25 -26.88 13.58 54.67
CA ALA A 25 -27.59 14.85 54.57
C ALA A 25 -28.50 14.86 53.33
N LEU A 26 -27.96 14.44 52.17
CA LEU A 26 -28.70 14.38 50.91
C LEU A 26 -29.84 13.35 50.94
N GLU A 27 -29.67 12.20 51.59
CA GLU A 27 -30.74 11.22 51.81
C GLU A 27 -31.87 11.80 52.67
N THR A 28 -31.52 12.54 53.73
CA THR A 28 -32.53 13.22 54.56
C THR A 28 -33.31 14.25 53.74
N ALA A 29 -32.62 15.00 52.89
CA ALA A 29 -33.25 15.97 51.98
C ALA A 29 -34.15 15.27 50.95
N HIS A 30 -33.70 14.14 50.41
CA HIS A 30 -34.47 13.30 49.49
C HIS A 30 -35.75 12.77 50.14
N ASP A 31 -35.65 12.21 51.35
CA ASP A 31 -36.81 11.71 52.10
C ASP A 31 -37.83 12.82 52.37
N MET A 32 -37.38 14.06 52.63
CA MET A 32 -38.26 15.22 52.79
C MET A 32 -38.93 15.64 51.48
N LEU A 33 -38.18 15.64 50.37
CA LEU A 33 -38.70 16.01 49.05
C LEU A 33 -39.73 15.03 48.51
N HIS A 34 -39.56 13.75 48.81
CA HIS A 34 -40.40 12.65 48.32
C HIS A 34 -41.36 12.12 49.40
N ALA A 35 -41.57 12.87 50.48
CA ALA A 35 -42.40 12.45 51.61
C ALA A 35 -43.86 12.14 51.22
N ASP A 36 -44.37 12.81 50.18
CA ASP A 36 -45.74 12.70 49.68
C ASP A 36 -45.88 11.78 48.45
N ASP A 37 -44.79 11.16 47.97
CA ASP A 37 -44.83 10.33 46.76
C ASP A 37 -45.49 8.97 47.03
N VAL A 38 -46.47 8.62 46.18
CA VAL A 38 -47.30 7.41 46.32
C VAL A 38 -46.50 6.12 46.05
N ALA A 39 -45.38 6.21 45.33
CA ALA A 39 -44.46 5.11 45.07
C ALA A 39 -43.02 5.58 45.23
N LYS A 40 -42.23 4.87 46.03
CA LYS A 40 -40.79 5.14 46.14
C LYS A 40 -40.08 4.77 44.84
N PRO A 41 -39.15 5.59 44.34
CA PRO A 41 -38.34 5.24 43.18
C PRO A 41 -37.53 3.97 43.47
N GLU A 42 -37.22 3.21 42.41
CA GLU A 42 -36.45 1.95 42.51
C GLU A 42 -35.04 2.18 43.08
N HIS A 43 -34.46 3.35 42.79
CA HIS A 43 -33.16 3.80 43.29
C HIS A 43 -33.17 5.28 43.64
N THR A 44 -32.27 5.71 44.52
CA THR A 44 -32.08 7.12 44.89
C THR A 44 -31.02 7.77 44.01
N TYR A 45 -31.32 8.95 43.43
CA TYR A 45 -30.41 9.67 42.55
C TYR A 45 -30.07 11.06 43.10
N PHE A 46 -28.78 11.40 43.12
CA PHE A 46 -28.27 12.75 43.41
C PHE A 46 -27.58 13.34 42.20
N ARG A 47 -27.76 14.64 41.99
CA ARG A 47 -27.15 15.35 40.86
C ARG A 47 -25.71 15.70 41.17
N LEU A 48 -24.79 15.36 40.28
CA LEU A 48 -23.35 15.61 40.38
C LEU A 48 -22.92 16.71 39.40
N GLU A 49 -22.59 17.89 39.91
CA GLU A 49 -22.15 19.06 39.15
C GLU A 49 -20.67 19.39 39.39
N GLU A 50 -20.10 20.22 38.52
CA GLU A 50 -18.69 20.66 38.57
C GLU A 50 -17.69 19.51 38.76
N PHE A 51 -17.97 18.38 38.13
CA PHE A 51 -17.23 17.17 38.42
C PHE A 51 -15.93 17.04 37.62
N SER A 52 -14.94 16.37 38.22
CA SER A 52 -13.67 15.99 37.59
C SER A 52 -13.33 14.55 37.94
N ILE A 53 -12.86 13.78 36.96
CA ILE A 53 -12.49 12.36 37.15
C ILE A 53 -11.03 12.15 36.84
N TYR A 54 -10.34 11.44 37.74
CA TYR A 54 -8.90 11.27 37.68
C TYR A 54 -8.43 9.94 38.28
N ARG A 55 -7.19 9.57 37.97
CA ARG A 55 -6.58 8.32 38.42
C ARG A 55 -6.16 8.39 39.90
N PRO A 56 -6.39 7.32 40.69
CA PRO A 56 -5.87 7.22 42.04
C PRO A 56 -4.34 7.07 42.05
N SER A 57 -3.73 7.39 43.19
CA SER A 57 -2.31 7.11 43.43
C SER A 57 -2.06 5.60 43.50
N GLY A 58 -1.13 5.09 42.67
CA GLY A 58 -0.79 3.66 42.61
C GLY A 58 -1.59 2.83 41.58
N TRP A 59 -2.33 3.47 40.67
CA TRP A 59 -3.11 2.79 39.61
C TRP A 59 -2.28 1.98 38.60
N THR A 60 -0.99 2.28 38.45
CA THR A 60 -0.03 1.39 37.74
C THR A 60 1.20 1.15 38.60
N ALA A 61 1.95 0.08 38.33
CA ALA A 61 3.24 -0.19 38.97
C ALA A 61 4.24 0.99 38.86
N ASN A 62 3.97 1.95 37.95
CA ASN A 62 4.65 3.23 37.82
C ASN A 62 3.78 4.36 38.43
N LYS A 63 4.25 5.00 39.51
CA LYS A 63 3.60 6.16 40.17
C LYS A 63 3.44 7.42 39.30
N ARG A 64 3.74 7.37 37.99
CA ARG A 64 3.87 8.53 37.09
C ARG A 64 2.55 9.18 36.66
N HIS A 65 1.41 8.49 36.80
CA HIS A 65 0.11 8.91 36.25
C HIS A 65 -0.97 9.21 37.32
N ALA A 66 -0.59 9.33 38.59
CA ALA A 66 -1.54 9.65 39.67
C ALA A 66 -2.07 11.08 39.53
N GLY A 67 -3.37 11.30 39.74
CA GLY A 67 -4.00 12.62 39.64
C GLY A 67 -4.23 13.11 38.20
N GLU A 68 -3.88 12.32 37.19
CA GLU A 68 -4.19 12.66 35.80
C GLU A 68 -5.69 12.55 35.53
N LEU A 69 -6.27 13.57 34.90
CA LEU A 69 -7.64 13.53 34.39
C LEU A 69 -7.77 12.46 33.30
N VAL A 70 -8.84 11.68 33.35
CA VAL A 70 -9.09 10.56 32.43
C VAL A 70 -10.51 10.55 31.89
N SER A 71 -10.68 10.01 30.69
CA SER A 71 -12.01 9.79 30.11
C SER A 71 -12.68 8.55 30.72
N LEU A 72 -14.00 8.61 30.90
CA LEU A 72 -14.82 7.59 31.58
C LEU A 72 -14.80 6.22 30.87
N ASP A 73 -14.65 6.18 29.55
CA ASP A 73 -14.54 4.93 28.77
C ASP A 73 -13.30 4.08 29.14
N GLN A 74 -12.32 4.69 29.81
CA GLN A 74 -11.09 4.00 30.23
C GLN A 74 -11.25 3.21 31.53
N LEU A 75 -12.37 3.36 32.26
CA LEU A 75 -12.58 2.77 33.59
C LEU A 75 -12.33 1.25 33.63
N LEU A 76 -12.49 0.55 32.50
CA LEU A 76 -12.40 -0.90 32.38
C LEU A 76 -11.39 -1.40 31.33
N ARG A 77 -10.61 -0.51 30.68
CA ARG A 77 -9.70 -0.87 29.58
C ARG A 77 -8.37 -1.54 30.00
N HIS A 78 -8.04 -1.55 31.29
CA HIS A 78 -6.81 -2.18 31.79
C HIS A 78 -7.15 -3.37 32.69
N GLY A 79 -6.84 -4.59 32.22
CA GLY A 79 -7.04 -5.86 32.92
C GLY A 79 -6.18 -6.08 34.17
N GLY A 80 -6.08 -5.10 35.06
CA GLY A 80 -5.32 -5.20 36.30
C GLY A 80 -5.32 -3.87 37.06
N GLY A 81 -6.36 -3.62 37.84
CA GLY A 81 -6.41 -2.46 38.72
C GLY A 81 -7.69 -2.44 39.54
N SER A 82 -7.70 -3.17 40.65
CA SER A 82 -8.72 -3.19 41.71
C SER A 82 -9.01 -1.82 42.36
N SER A 83 -8.60 -0.70 41.76
CA SER A 83 -8.48 0.62 42.39
C SER A 83 -9.59 1.62 41.99
N GLY A 84 -10.31 1.41 40.88
CA GLY A 84 -11.33 2.36 40.39
C GLY A 84 -10.77 3.72 39.94
N PHE A 85 -11.64 4.68 39.66
CA PHE A 85 -11.32 6.09 39.46
C PHE A 85 -11.78 6.94 40.64
N LEU A 86 -11.22 8.15 40.76
CA LEU A 86 -11.62 9.14 41.75
C LEU A 86 -12.52 10.19 41.09
N VAL A 87 -13.51 10.68 41.84
CA VAL A 87 -14.36 11.79 41.44
C VAL A 87 -14.34 12.90 42.49
N ASP A 88 -14.21 14.13 41.99
CA ASP A 88 -14.48 15.37 42.73
C ASP A 88 -15.72 16.02 42.11
N GLY A 89 -16.51 16.73 42.90
CA GLY A 89 -17.64 17.52 42.40
C GLY A 89 -18.61 17.93 43.49
N ILE A 90 -19.75 18.50 43.09
CA ILE A 90 -20.83 18.94 43.97
C ILE A 90 -21.99 17.95 43.83
N LEU A 91 -22.29 17.21 44.89
CA LEU A 91 -23.52 16.43 44.99
C LEU A 91 -24.67 17.30 45.48
N SER A 92 -25.85 17.12 44.89
CA SER A 92 -27.03 17.91 45.25
C SER A 92 -28.34 17.11 45.17
N CYS A 93 -29.26 17.47 46.08
CA CYS A 93 -30.63 16.98 46.14
C CYS A 93 -31.53 18.14 46.61
N GLY A 94 -32.38 18.68 45.73
CA GLY A 94 -33.12 19.91 46.00
C GLY A 94 -32.19 21.11 46.22
N GLU A 95 -32.34 21.78 47.37
CA GLU A 95 -31.50 22.91 47.78
C GLU A 95 -30.21 22.50 48.52
N GLU A 96 -30.11 21.24 48.97
CA GLU A 96 -28.95 20.73 49.69
C GLU A 96 -27.81 20.41 48.71
N ARG A 97 -26.59 20.89 49.02
CA ARG A 97 -25.40 20.79 48.16
C ARG A 97 -24.14 20.53 48.98
N HIS A 98 -23.36 19.53 48.59
CA HIS A 98 -22.12 19.15 49.26
C HIS A 98 -20.98 18.92 48.27
N GLN A 99 -19.83 19.57 48.52
CA GLN A 99 -18.60 19.32 47.78
C GLN A 99 -17.98 18.01 48.26
N ILE A 100 -17.76 17.06 47.35
CA ILE A 100 -17.03 15.82 47.61
C ILE A 100 -15.69 15.84 46.89
N GLN A 101 -14.69 15.18 47.49
CA GLN A 101 -13.35 15.06 46.93
C GLN A 101 -12.81 13.65 47.12
N GLY A 102 -12.26 13.07 46.05
CA GLY A 102 -11.56 11.79 46.08
C GLY A 102 -12.47 10.58 46.31
N ALA A 103 -13.74 10.65 45.93
CA ALA A 103 -14.65 9.51 46.06
C ALA A 103 -14.27 8.43 45.03
N VAL A 104 -14.05 7.20 45.49
CA VAL A 104 -13.64 6.08 44.63
C VAL A 104 -14.87 5.42 44.02
N PHE A 105 -14.90 5.29 42.69
CA PHE A 105 -15.94 4.56 41.98
C PHE A 105 -15.37 3.56 40.98
N LYS A 106 -16.13 2.48 40.76
CA LYS A 106 -15.86 1.42 39.77
C LYS A 106 -17.05 1.16 38.86
N THR A 107 -18.21 1.71 39.23
CA THR A 107 -19.48 1.49 38.54
C THR A 107 -19.81 2.74 37.73
N LEU A 108 -20.02 2.54 36.44
CA LEU A 108 -20.49 3.52 35.48
C LEU A 108 -21.62 2.86 34.68
N THR A 109 -22.75 3.54 34.58
CA THR A 109 -23.91 3.12 33.80
C THR A 109 -24.35 4.24 32.87
N VAL A 110 -24.84 3.84 31.70
CA VAL A 110 -25.58 4.72 30.79
C VAL A 110 -27.00 4.16 30.76
N ASP A 111 -27.96 4.92 31.25
CA ASP A 111 -29.38 4.56 31.25
C ASP A 111 -30.09 5.08 29.97
N GLY A 112 -31.36 4.74 29.79
CA GLY A 112 -32.20 5.26 28.71
C GLY A 112 -32.25 4.39 27.45
N TYR A 113 -31.75 3.15 27.50
CA TYR A 113 -31.94 2.17 26.42
C TYR A 113 -33.44 1.88 26.22
N GLY A 114 -33.93 1.94 24.98
CA GLY A 114 -35.34 1.67 24.65
C GLY A 114 -36.29 2.85 24.89
N ALA A 115 -35.78 4.03 25.28
CA ALA A 115 -36.54 5.27 25.25
C ALA A 115 -36.51 5.90 23.85
N ASP A 116 -37.64 6.48 23.40
CA ASP A 116 -37.80 7.18 22.12
C ASP A 116 -37.03 8.52 22.03
N VAL A 117 -36.02 8.73 22.88
CA VAL A 117 -35.21 9.95 22.97
C VAL A 117 -33.75 9.63 22.65
N PHE A 118 -33.11 10.48 21.83
CA PHE A 118 -31.71 10.27 21.44
C PHE A 118 -30.72 10.55 22.59
N SER A 119 -30.98 11.58 23.39
CA SER A 119 -30.03 12.12 24.36
C SER A 119 -29.80 11.20 25.57
N VAL A 120 -28.53 11.05 25.97
CA VAL A 120 -28.13 10.38 27.22
C VAL A 120 -27.63 11.35 28.29
N HIS A 121 -27.79 12.66 28.10
CA HIS A 121 -27.15 13.68 28.96
C HIS A 121 -27.44 13.50 30.46
N ASP A 122 -28.71 13.26 30.82
CA ASP A 122 -29.15 13.04 32.19
C ASP A 122 -29.28 11.55 32.53
N LYS A 123 -28.62 10.68 31.77
CA LYS A 123 -28.73 9.23 31.93
C LYS A 123 -27.41 8.56 32.28
N ILE A 124 -26.34 9.32 32.41
CA ILE A 124 -25.04 8.77 32.79
C ILE A 124 -24.90 8.88 34.30
N CYS A 125 -24.72 7.73 34.94
CA CYS A 125 -24.62 7.64 36.39
C CYS A 125 -23.35 6.90 36.82
N ILE A 126 -22.80 7.29 37.95
CA ILE A 126 -21.74 6.55 38.64
C ILE A 126 -22.20 6.17 40.05
N GLN A 127 -21.54 5.17 40.61
CA GLN A 127 -21.76 4.77 42.00
C GLN A 127 -20.41 4.56 42.67
N SER A 128 -20.16 5.37 43.70
CA SER A 128 -18.98 5.20 44.56
C SER A 128 -19.17 4.02 45.51
N HIS A 129 -18.09 3.58 46.14
CA HIS A 129 -18.18 2.50 47.13
C HIS A 129 -19.10 2.86 48.32
N SER A 130 -19.09 4.11 48.76
CA SER A 130 -19.96 4.58 49.85
C SER A 130 -21.43 4.65 49.43
N ALA A 131 -21.69 5.04 48.17
CA ALA A 131 -23.03 5.14 47.62
C ALA A 131 -23.65 3.76 47.33
N GLU A 132 -22.85 2.78 46.90
CA GLU A 132 -23.27 1.40 46.67
C GLU A 132 -23.88 0.76 47.93
N LEU A 133 -23.26 0.98 49.10
CA LEU A 133 -23.76 0.47 50.38
C LEU A 133 -25.11 1.05 50.79
N ARG A 134 -25.57 2.11 50.12
CA ARG A 134 -26.80 2.86 50.42
C ARG A 134 -27.80 2.83 49.26
N ASP A 135 -27.49 2.14 48.17
CA ASP A 135 -28.27 2.15 46.93
C ASP A 135 -28.53 3.56 46.36
N VAL A 136 -27.49 4.41 46.43
CA VAL A 136 -27.50 5.78 45.89
C VAL A 136 -26.70 5.83 44.59
N TRP A 137 -27.17 6.63 43.63
CA TRP A 137 -26.53 6.87 42.34
C TRP A 137 -26.23 8.35 42.13
N TYR A 138 -25.10 8.66 41.52
CA TYR A 138 -24.73 10.02 41.14
C TYR A 138 -25.00 10.22 39.65
N GLN A 139 -26.01 11.02 39.33
CA GLN A 139 -26.37 11.39 37.97
C GLN A 139 -25.54 12.60 37.52
N PHE A 140 -24.81 12.48 36.42
CA PHE A 140 -23.98 13.59 35.93
C PHE A 140 -24.80 14.80 35.50
N GLY A 141 -24.33 15.97 35.88
CA GLY A 141 -24.74 17.27 35.34
C GLY A 141 -23.62 17.94 34.55
N SER A 142 -23.22 19.14 34.96
CA SER A 142 -22.18 19.90 34.27
C SER A 142 -20.76 19.46 34.71
N PRO A 143 -19.81 19.21 33.78
CA PRO A 143 -18.43 18.93 34.15
C PRO A 143 -17.71 20.21 34.60
N ALA A 144 -16.69 20.07 35.44
CA ALA A 144 -15.79 21.17 35.75
C ALA A 144 -15.09 21.70 34.48
N PRO A 145 -14.72 22.99 34.41
CA PRO A 145 -14.09 23.58 33.23
C PRO A 145 -12.87 22.80 32.72
N GLN A 146 -12.01 22.33 33.63
CA GLN A 146 -10.82 21.52 33.32
C GLN A 146 -11.14 20.11 32.78
N TYR A 147 -12.30 19.55 33.13
CA TYR A 147 -12.69 18.20 32.75
C TYR A 147 -13.52 18.14 31.46
N ARG A 148 -14.07 19.28 31.00
CA ARG A 148 -14.88 19.39 29.78
C ARG A 148 -14.25 18.75 28.55
N ARG A 149 -12.92 18.83 28.39
CA ARG A 149 -12.18 18.23 27.25
C ARG A 149 -12.22 16.69 27.21
N TYR A 150 -12.45 16.04 28.35
CA TYR A 150 -12.59 14.59 28.47
C TYR A 150 -14.05 14.17 28.41
N TYR A 151 -14.93 14.94 29.07
CA TYR A 151 -16.36 14.63 29.11
C TYR A 151 -17.05 14.81 27.75
N LYS A 152 -16.70 15.83 26.96
CA LYS A 152 -17.34 16.04 25.64
C LYS A 152 -17.15 14.84 24.68
N PRO A 153 -15.92 14.33 24.44
CA PRO A 153 -15.74 13.12 23.64
C PRO A 153 -16.42 11.88 24.22
N PHE A 154 -16.39 11.71 25.55
CA PHE A 154 -17.07 10.61 26.22
C PHE A 154 -18.59 10.67 26.02
N LEU A 155 -19.20 11.85 26.16
CA LEU A 155 -20.62 12.04 25.95
C LEU A 155 -21.01 11.68 24.50
N TRP A 156 -20.19 12.05 23.52
CA TRP A 156 -20.39 11.63 22.13
C TRP A 156 -20.36 10.09 22.00
N LEU A 157 -19.40 9.43 22.65
CA LEU A 157 -19.30 7.97 22.68
C LEU A 157 -20.48 7.31 23.41
N ALA A 158 -20.98 7.89 24.49
CA ALA A 158 -22.14 7.36 25.21
C ALA A 158 -23.41 7.37 24.33
N HIS A 159 -23.66 8.45 23.59
CA HIS A 159 -24.73 8.50 22.58
C HIS A 159 -24.54 7.43 21.49
N PHE A 160 -23.31 7.28 21.00
CA PHE A 160 -22.97 6.23 20.05
C PHE A 160 -23.27 4.84 20.61
N THR A 161 -22.88 4.57 21.86
CA THR A 161 -23.06 3.27 22.51
C THR A 161 -24.53 2.94 22.72
N LYS A 162 -25.37 3.91 23.12
CA LYS A 162 -26.84 3.74 23.15
C LYS A 162 -27.36 3.21 21.82
N CYS A 163 -27.05 3.95 20.76
CA CYS A 163 -27.48 3.61 19.40
C CYS A 163 -26.93 2.25 18.94
N PHE A 164 -25.67 1.96 19.26
CA PHE A 164 -25.02 0.70 18.93
C PHE A 164 -25.73 -0.48 19.60
N VAL A 165 -26.00 -0.42 20.91
CA VAL A 165 -26.67 -1.50 21.64
C VAL A 165 -28.11 -1.68 21.17
N GLU A 166 -28.86 -0.60 20.94
CA GLU A 166 -30.22 -0.65 20.37
C GLU A 166 -30.23 -1.30 18.99
N TYR A 167 -29.25 -0.96 18.15
CA TYR A 167 -29.10 -1.62 16.85
C TYR A 167 -28.82 -3.12 16.99
N LEU A 168 -27.99 -3.54 17.95
CA LEU A 168 -27.74 -4.96 18.24
C LEU A 168 -28.98 -5.70 18.78
N LEU A 169 -29.87 -5.00 19.49
CA LEU A 169 -31.14 -5.54 19.98
C LEU A 169 -32.15 -5.75 18.84
N GLU A 170 -32.17 -4.86 17.85
CA GLU A 170 -33.08 -4.93 16.70
C GLU A 170 -32.56 -5.77 15.53
N THR A 171 -31.26 -6.05 15.49
CA THR A 171 -30.61 -6.67 14.33
C THR A 171 -29.89 -7.96 14.70
N GLU A 172 -30.21 -9.04 14.00
CA GLU A 172 -29.51 -10.31 14.13
C GLU A 172 -28.24 -10.36 13.26
N ARG A 173 -27.26 -11.14 13.70
CA ARG A 173 -26.01 -11.43 12.97
C ARG A 173 -25.23 -10.18 12.54
N VAL A 174 -25.11 -9.22 13.45
CA VAL A 174 -24.37 -7.99 13.18
C VAL A 174 -22.88 -8.29 13.00
N THR A 175 -22.31 -7.83 11.89
CA THR A 175 -20.87 -7.76 11.57
C THR A 175 -20.39 -6.32 11.48
N LEU A 176 -19.08 -6.08 11.48
CA LEU A 176 -18.47 -4.74 11.39
C LEU A 176 -18.91 -3.98 10.12
N ARG A 177 -19.19 -4.70 9.02
CA ARG A 177 -19.69 -4.12 7.76
C ARG A 177 -20.97 -3.28 7.92
N HIS A 178 -21.83 -3.55 8.92
CA HIS A 178 -23.04 -2.76 9.16
C HIS A 178 -22.75 -1.31 9.57
N PHE A 179 -21.54 -1.05 10.06
CA PHE A 179 -21.06 0.26 10.51
C PHE A 179 -20.29 1.03 9.43
N ALA A 180 -20.19 0.50 8.21
CA ALA A 180 -19.54 1.16 7.09
C ALA A 180 -20.30 2.41 6.59
N ARG A 181 -19.66 3.24 5.77
CA ARG A 181 -20.33 4.37 5.10
C ARG A 181 -21.52 3.92 4.28
N GLU A 182 -22.65 4.63 4.45
CA GLU A 182 -23.94 4.33 3.79
C GLU A 182 -24.50 2.93 4.11
N ALA A 183 -23.99 2.27 5.16
CA ALA A 183 -24.47 0.98 5.60
C ALA A 183 -25.78 1.07 6.40
N GLN A 184 -26.27 -0.10 6.80
CA GLN A 184 -27.55 -0.26 7.47
C GLN A 184 -27.63 0.52 8.79
N PHE A 185 -26.55 0.61 9.57
CA PHE A 185 -26.54 1.36 10.83
C PHE A 185 -26.80 2.86 10.63
N ALA A 186 -26.14 3.49 9.66
CA ALA A 186 -26.34 4.92 9.38
C ALA A 186 -27.76 5.21 8.86
N THR A 187 -28.34 4.29 8.09
CA THR A 187 -29.72 4.39 7.61
C THR A 187 -30.71 4.20 8.75
N TRP A 188 -30.45 3.24 9.63
CA TRP A 188 -31.22 3.00 10.86
C TRP A 188 -31.21 4.22 11.77
N LEU A 189 -30.04 4.82 12.03
CA LEU A 189 -29.90 6.04 12.83
C LEU A 189 -30.78 7.18 12.32
N ARG A 190 -30.74 7.46 11.02
CA ARG A 190 -31.56 8.52 10.42
C ARG A 190 -33.06 8.22 10.51
N ARG A 191 -33.45 6.96 10.36
CA ARG A 191 -34.84 6.52 10.48
C ARG A 191 -35.37 6.71 11.90
N CYS A 192 -34.57 6.36 12.91
CA CYS A 192 -34.99 6.42 14.32
C CYS A 192 -34.89 7.85 14.89
N TYR A 193 -33.82 8.58 14.56
CA TYR A 193 -33.46 9.84 15.25
C TYR A 193 -33.36 11.06 14.34
N GLY A 194 -33.67 10.94 13.04
CA GLY A 194 -33.45 12.02 12.06
C GLY A 194 -34.20 13.33 12.33
N ASN A 195 -35.26 13.29 13.14
CA ASN A 195 -36.04 14.47 13.54
C ASN A 195 -35.62 15.04 14.91
N ASP A 196 -34.69 14.42 15.63
CA ASP A 196 -34.22 14.86 16.94
C ASP A 196 -33.14 15.94 16.81
N ALA A 197 -33.32 17.08 17.49
CA ALA A 197 -32.38 18.19 17.45
C ALA A 197 -30.99 17.83 18.04
N GLN A 198 -30.94 16.97 19.07
CA GLN A 198 -29.69 16.51 19.67
C GLN A 198 -28.94 15.56 18.74
N TYR A 199 -29.66 14.76 17.93
CA TYR A 199 -29.04 13.93 16.89
C TYR A 199 -28.34 14.80 15.84
N ALA A 200 -28.97 15.88 15.38
CA ALA A 200 -28.36 16.80 14.42
C ALA A 200 -27.06 17.43 14.97
N ILE A 201 -27.06 17.84 16.24
CA ILE A 201 -25.87 18.38 16.93
C ILE A 201 -24.78 17.31 17.02
N TRP A 202 -25.12 16.10 17.47
CA TRP A 202 -24.18 14.98 17.60
C TRP A 202 -23.51 14.58 16.28
N CYS A 203 -24.26 14.60 15.18
CA CYS A 203 -23.71 14.39 13.83
C CYS A 203 -22.72 15.50 13.43
N SER A 204 -23.04 16.77 13.75
CA SER A 204 -22.20 17.91 13.38
C SER A 204 -20.87 17.95 14.13
N ASP A 205 -20.81 17.40 15.35
CA ASP A 205 -19.64 17.46 16.23
C ASP A 205 -18.43 16.67 15.70
N ASN A 206 -18.63 15.64 14.86
CA ASN A 206 -17.54 14.82 14.31
C ASN A 206 -17.60 14.60 12.80
N GLY A 207 -18.74 14.88 12.13
CA GLY A 207 -18.87 14.74 10.67
C GLY A 207 -18.62 13.32 10.13
N LEU A 208 -18.70 12.29 11.00
CA LEU A 208 -18.43 10.91 10.65
C LEU A 208 -19.63 10.30 9.93
N LEU A 209 -19.37 9.72 8.75
CA LEU A 209 -20.32 8.86 8.02
C LEU A 209 -19.88 7.39 8.04
N GLU A 210 -18.78 7.07 8.72
CA GLU A 210 -18.13 5.76 8.79
C GLU A 210 -17.81 5.46 10.26
N TYR A 211 -18.36 4.37 10.79
CA TYR A 211 -18.33 4.06 12.22
C TYR A 211 -17.51 2.82 12.57
N ARG A 212 -16.95 2.10 11.58
CA ARG A 212 -16.13 0.89 11.85
C ARG A 212 -14.94 1.20 12.76
N THR A 213 -14.29 2.34 12.55
CA THR A 213 -13.16 2.80 13.39
C THR A 213 -13.61 3.12 14.81
N THR A 214 -14.78 3.76 14.98
CA THR A 214 -15.38 4.02 16.30
C THR A 214 -15.65 2.73 17.05
N VAL A 215 -16.22 1.73 16.36
CA VAL A 215 -16.49 0.40 16.94
C VAL A 215 -15.20 -0.30 17.32
N ALA A 216 -14.24 -0.41 16.39
CA ALA A 216 -12.97 -1.11 16.61
C ALA A 216 -12.15 -0.45 17.74
N ALA A 217 -12.09 0.88 17.76
CA ALA A 217 -11.39 1.61 18.82
C ALA A 217 -12.00 1.32 20.19
N ASN A 218 -13.34 1.25 20.30
CA ASN A 218 -14.07 1.19 21.57
C ASN A 218 -14.65 -0.19 21.93
N VAL A 219 -14.14 -1.26 21.31
CA VAL A 219 -14.66 -2.63 21.46
C VAL A 219 -14.85 -3.06 22.92
N GLY A 220 -13.89 -2.80 23.81
CA GLY A 220 -13.99 -3.19 25.22
C GLY A 220 -15.12 -2.49 25.97
N PHE A 221 -15.35 -1.20 25.71
CA PHE A 221 -16.45 -0.45 26.31
C PHE A 221 -17.80 -0.92 25.74
N LEU A 222 -17.90 -1.07 24.42
CA LEU A 222 -19.10 -1.53 23.75
C LEU A 222 -19.51 -2.94 24.16
N TYR A 223 -18.54 -3.86 24.30
CA TYR A 223 -18.77 -5.23 24.75
C TYR A 223 -19.32 -5.25 26.18
N LYS A 224 -18.77 -4.43 27.08
CA LYS A 224 -19.25 -4.31 28.45
C LYS A 224 -20.68 -3.78 28.52
N GLU A 225 -21.01 -2.74 27.77
CA GLU A 225 -22.37 -2.20 27.72
C GLU A 225 -23.35 -3.23 27.15
N ALA A 226 -23.00 -3.90 26.05
CA ALA A 226 -23.81 -4.98 25.49
C ALA A 226 -24.04 -6.12 26.50
N TYR A 227 -22.98 -6.56 27.20
CA TYR A 227 -23.05 -7.62 28.22
C TYR A 227 -23.97 -7.24 29.40
N SER A 228 -23.93 -5.97 29.80
CA SER A 228 -24.70 -5.46 30.94
C SER A 228 -26.19 -5.38 30.62
N ILE A 229 -26.55 -5.16 29.35
CA ILE A 229 -27.95 -5.09 28.89
C ILE A 229 -28.53 -6.47 28.58
N ASP A 230 -27.90 -7.24 27.70
CA ASP A 230 -28.28 -8.62 27.44
C ASP A 230 -27.06 -9.43 27.01
N ARG A 231 -26.70 -10.45 27.79
CA ARG A 231 -25.57 -11.33 27.52
C ARG A 231 -25.64 -12.01 26.15
N LYS A 232 -26.83 -12.15 25.54
CA LYS A 232 -26.98 -12.69 24.19
C LYS A 232 -26.38 -11.80 23.12
N LEU A 233 -26.29 -10.49 23.35
CA LEU A 233 -25.66 -9.54 22.42
C LEU A 233 -24.16 -9.85 22.24
N CYS A 234 -23.51 -10.46 23.22
CA CYS A 234 -22.12 -10.92 23.14
C CYS A 234 -21.92 -12.12 22.18
N ASN A 235 -23.00 -12.75 21.70
CA ASN A 235 -22.92 -13.86 20.72
C ASN A 235 -22.95 -13.38 19.26
N GLN A 236 -23.05 -12.06 19.02
CA GLN A 236 -23.08 -11.50 17.68
C GLN A 236 -21.74 -11.75 16.94
N PRO A 237 -21.74 -12.06 15.63
CA PRO A 237 -20.51 -12.32 14.87
C PRO A 237 -19.48 -11.19 14.91
N LEU A 238 -19.95 -9.94 15.06
CA LEU A 238 -19.14 -8.74 15.20
C LEU A 238 -17.95 -8.93 16.14
N TRP A 239 -18.16 -9.50 17.32
CA TRP A 239 -17.12 -9.63 18.34
C TRP A 239 -15.96 -10.50 17.87
N GLY A 240 -16.26 -11.59 17.15
CA GLY A 240 -15.26 -12.46 16.54
C GLY A 240 -14.44 -11.79 15.42
N GLU A 241 -14.88 -10.63 14.91
CA GLU A 241 -14.17 -9.86 13.91
C GLU A 241 -13.23 -8.80 14.52
N ILE A 242 -13.53 -8.26 15.70
CA ILE A 242 -12.89 -7.04 16.24
C ILE A 242 -12.30 -7.15 17.65
N ASP A 243 -12.72 -8.13 18.46
CA ASP A 243 -12.22 -8.27 19.84
C ASP A 243 -10.81 -8.88 19.80
N PRO A 244 -9.75 -8.14 20.17
CA PRO A 244 -8.37 -8.64 20.10
C PRO A 244 -8.12 -9.90 20.93
N VAL A 245 -8.98 -10.20 21.92
CA VAL A 245 -8.83 -11.40 22.77
C VAL A 245 -9.61 -12.59 22.21
N ASN A 246 -10.63 -12.36 21.37
CA ASN A 246 -11.59 -13.38 20.94
C ASN A 246 -11.80 -13.38 19.41
N LEU A 247 -10.73 -13.18 18.64
CA LEU A 247 -10.78 -13.23 17.18
C LEU A 247 -11.10 -14.65 16.69
N THR A 248 -12.24 -14.81 16.02
CA THR A 248 -12.75 -16.12 15.56
C THR A 248 -13.29 -16.10 14.13
N ALA A 249 -13.38 -14.92 13.51
CA ALA A 249 -13.85 -14.76 12.13
C ALA A 249 -12.95 -15.39 11.06
N ILE A 250 -11.68 -15.69 11.39
CA ILE A 250 -10.75 -16.43 10.54
C ILE A 250 -10.25 -17.65 11.33
N PRO A 251 -10.53 -18.88 10.87
CA PRO A 251 -10.06 -20.08 11.58
C PRO A 251 -8.53 -20.19 11.55
N ALA A 252 -7.91 -20.18 12.73
CA ALA A 252 -6.47 -20.42 12.88
C ALA A 252 -6.10 -21.84 12.44
N GLN A 253 -5.03 -21.94 11.65
CA GLN A 253 -4.47 -23.19 11.16
C GLN A 253 -3.38 -23.67 12.11
N ARG A 254 -3.17 -24.99 12.17
CA ARG A 254 -2.08 -25.57 12.96
C ARG A 254 -0.75 -25.28 12.27
N ASN A 255 0.24 -24.83 13.04
CA ASN A 255 1.61 -24.68 12.57
C ASN A 255 2.32 -26.04 12.63
N ILE A 256 2.41 -26.75 11.51
CA ILE A 256 2.99 -28.10 11.44
C ILE A 256 4.41 -28.03 10.89
N GLU A 257 4.58 -27.38 9.75
CA GLU A 257 5.86 -27.29 9.04
C GLU A 257 6.84 -26.33 9.74
N GLN A 258 7.96 -26.88 10.21
CA GLN A 258 9.02 -26.10 10.87
C GLN A 258 10.09 -25.63 9.89
N GLN A 259 10.30 -26.39 8.81
CA GLN A 259 11.23 -26.05 7.71
C GLN A 259 10.50 -25.33 6.58
N THR A 260 11.26 -24.63 5.76
CA THR A 260 10.74 -23.85 4.64
C THR A 260 10.44 -24.76 3.49
N ILE A 261 9.17 -24.84 3.11
CA ILE A 261 8.69 -25.73 2.07
C ILE A 261 8.99 -25.10 0.72
N VAL A 262 9.68 -25.86 -0.12
CA VAL A 262 10.09 -25.43 -1.45
C VAL A 262 9.83 -26.50 -2.49
N THR A 263 9.48 -26.09 -3.71
CA THR A 263 9.39 -26.99 -4.86
C THR A 263 10.79 -27.53 -5.23
N PRO A 264 10.90 -28.63 -5.98
CA PRO A 264 12.19 -29.10 -6.50
C PRO A 264 13.01 -28.03 -7.23
N PHE A 265 12.34 -27.21 -8.05
CA PHE A 265 12.99 -26.11 -8.76
C PHE A 265 13.58 -25.08 -7.80
N ALA A 266 12.79 -24.60 -6.83
CA ALA A 266 13.27 -23.63 -5.85
C ALA A 266 14.38 -24.24 -4.96
N TYR A 267 14.27 -25.51 -4.57
CA TYR A 267 15.32 -26.19 -3.82
C TYR A 267 16.66 -26.18 -4.57
N ASP A 268 16.68 -26.50 -5.87
CA ASP A 268 17.92 -26.53 -6.65
C ASP A 268 18.61 -25.17 -6.76
N LEU A 269 17.82 -24.08 -6.79
CA LEU A 269 18.32 -22.69 -6.84
C LEU A 269 18.88 -22.23 -5.49
N PHE A 270 18.26 -22.62 -4.38
CA PHE A 270 18.58 -22.10 -3.05
C PHE A 270 19.40 -23.05 -2.16
N LYS A 271 19.62 -24.33 -2.54
CA LYS A 271 20.37 -25.31 -1.74
C LYS A 271 21.84 -24.94 -1.48
N ARG A 272 22.39 -23.97 -2.21
CA ARG A 272 23.76 -23.47 -2.04
C ARG A 272 23.86 -22.30 -1.05
N MET A 273 22.73 -21.72 -0.64
CA MET A 273 22.70 -20.57 0.25
C MET A 273 23.02 -20.98 1.70
N TYR A 274 23.54 -20.04 2.49
CA TYR A 274 23.85 -20.21 3.91
C TYR A 274 22.70 -20.72 4.79
N PHE A 275 21.44 -20.60 4.37
CA PHE A 275 20.24 -21.10 5.08
C PHE A 275 19.69 -22.43 4.52
N SER A 276 20.43 -23.13 3.67
CA SER A 276 19.96 -24.35 2.98
C SER A 276 19.47 -25.46 3.91
N ASN A 277 20.00 -25.55 5.14
CA ASN A 277 19.55 -26.49 6.16
C ASN A 277 18.11 -26.25 6.65
N GLN A 278 17.56 -25.06 6.39
CA GLN A 278 16.16 -24.73 6.70
C GLN A 278 15.20 -25.14 5.59
N LEU A 279 15.68 -25.59 4.42
CA LEU A 279 14.85 -25.94 3.28
C LEU A 279 14.39 -27.40 3.35
N LYS A 280 13.10 -27.62 3.09
CA LYS A 280 12.50 -28.94 2.91
C LYS A 280 11.84 -29.00 1.53
N GLN A 281 12.43 -29.82 0.66
CA GLN A 281 11.92 -30.06 -0.69
C GLN A 281 10.63 -30.87 -0.65
N LEU A 282 9.60 -30.41 -1.37
CA LEU A 282 8.33 -31.12 -1.52
C LEU A 282 7.90 -31.16 -3.01
N PRO A 283 7.99 -32.31 -3.69
CA PRO A 283 7.53 -32.46 -5.06
C PRO A 283 6.01 -32.63 -5.15
N VAL A 284 5.42 -32.22 -6.28
CA VAL A 284 4.04 -32.56 -6.63
C VAL A 284 3.96 -34.03 -7.02
N THR A 285 3.32 -34.85 -6.19
CA THR A 285 3.20 -36.31 -6.40
C THR A 285 1.86 -36.74 -7.00
N ASP A 286 0.80 -35.95 -6.81
CA ASP A 286 -0.50 -36.22 -7.41
C ASP A 286 -0.45 -36.04 -8.95
N PRO A 287 -0.77 -37.07 -9.75
CA PRO A 287 -0.64 -37.02 -11.20
C PRO A 287 -1.52 -35.96 -11.88
N VAL A 288 -2.72 -35.70 -11.34
CA VAL A 288 -3.68 -34.76 -11.93
C VAL A 288 -3.18 -33.32 -11.69
N LEU A 289 -2.80 -33.01 -10.45
CA LEU A 289 -2.21 -31.73 -10.09
C LEU A 289 -0.89 -31.49 -10.84
N TRP A 290 -0.04 -32.52 -10.97
CA TRP A 290 1.20 -32.42 -11.73
C TRP A 290 0.95 -32.03 -13.20
N GLN A 291 -0.04 -32.65 -13.85
CA GLN A 291 -0.44 -32.29 -15.20
C GLN A 291 -0.99 -30.86 -15.30
N GLU A 292 -1.74 -30.42 -14.29
CA GLU A 292 -2.28 -29.06 -14.26
C GLU A 292 -1.19 -28.00 -14.11
N VAL A 293 -0.22 -28.20 -13.22
CA VAL A 293 0.96 -27.32 -13.08
C VAL A 293 1.75 -27.27 -14.39
N ARG A 294 2.00 -28.44 -15.00
CA ARG A 294 2.70 -28.53 -16.28
C ARG A 294 1.97 -27.74 -17.37
N ARG A 295 0.66 -27.96 -17.52
CA ARG A 295 -0.18 -27.29 -18.53
C ARG A 295 -0.18 -25.78 -18.32
N ARG A 296 -0.25 -25.31 -17.06
CA ARG A 296 -0.20 -23.88 -16.73
C ARG A 296 1.13 -23.25 -17.17
N LYS A 297 2.26 -23.90 -16.89
CA LYS A 297 3.58 -23.42 -17.32
C LYS A 297 3.71 -23.36 -18.84
N GLU A 298 3.25 -24.41 -19.55
CA GLU A 298 3.24 -24.45 -21.02
C GLU A 298 2.41 -23.29 -21.61
N GLN A 299 1.23 -23.00 -21.04
CA GLN A 299 0.38 -21.89 -21.48
C GLN A 299 1.03 -20.52 -21.34
N LEU A 300 1.85 -20.33 -20.30
CA LEU A 300 2.57 -19.09 -20.04
C LEU A 300 3.97 -19.07 -20.66
N LYS A 301 4.35 -20.12 -21.42
CA LYS A 301 5.68 -20.30 -22.02
C LYS A 301 6.81 -20.25 -21.00
N LEU A 302 6.54 -20.69 -19.77
CA LEU A 302 7.52 -20.78 -18.69
C LEU A 302 8.36 -22.05 -18.82
N THR A 303 9.50 -22.06 -18.14
CA THR A 303 10.40 -23.22 -18.06
C THR A 303 9.66 -24.47 -17.57
N PRO A 304 9.74 -25.61 -18.29
CA PRO A 304 9.06 -26.85 -17.94
C PRO A 304 9.48 -27.45 -16.59
N LEU A 305 8.58 -28.21 -15.98
CA LEU A 305 8.86 -28.97 -14.76
C LEU A 305 10.05 -29.93 -14.97
N GLY A 306 11.00 -29.91 -14.04
CA GLY A 306 12.18 -30.78 -14.07
C GLY A 306 13.24 -30.37 -15.10
N ALA A 307 13.14 -29.18 -15.72
CA ALA A 307 14.14 -28.71 -16.68
C ALA A 307 15.56 -28.73 -16.10
N ILE A 308 15.77 -28.20 -14.89
CA ILE A 308 17.10 -28.15 -14.24
C ILE A 308 17.74 -29.54 -14.15
N ALA A 309 16.97 -30.56 -13.78
CA ALA A 309 17.48 -31.94 -13.66
C ALA A 309 17.84 -32.57 -15.02
N ARG A 310 17.27 -32.06 -16.12
CA ARG A 310 17.55 -32.51 -17.49
C ARG A 310 18.67 -31.73 -18.16
N CYS A 311 19.06 -30.57 -17.62
CA CYS A 311 20.12 -29.74 -18.18
C CYS A 311 21.43 -30.51 -18.20
N LYS A 312 21.89 -30.81 -19.42
CA LYS A 312 23.27 -31.17 -19.68
C LYS A 312 23.95 -29.86 -19.99
N GLY A 313 24.96 -29.47 -19.21
CA GLY A 313 25.77 -28.29 -19.52
C GLY A 313 26.28 -28.36 -20.97
N PRO A 314 26.71 -27.24 -21.56
CA PRO A 314 27.10 -27.19 -22.97
C PRO A 314 28.11 -28.31 -23.25
N THR A 315 27.74 -29.24 -24.12
CA THR A 315 28.68 -30.23 -24.66
C THR A 315 29.63 -29.48 -25.59
N PRO A 316 30.96 -29.52 -25.38
CA PRO A 316 31.91 -28.97 -26.33
C PRO A 316 31.96 -29.88 -27.57
N GLU A 317 30.91 -29.88 -28.37
CA GLU A 317 30.91 -30.48 -29.70
C GLU A 317 31.10 -29.37 -30.72
N GLY A 318 32.35 -29.17 -31.16
CA GLY A 318 32.62 -28.36 -32.35
C GLY A 318 33.94 -27.61 -32.45
N SER A 319 34.94 -27.76 -31.57
CA SER A 319 36.30 -27.23 -31.84
C SER A 319 37.17 -28.24 -32.59
N ASN A 320 36.68 -28.77 -33.71
CA ASN A 320 37.57 -29.21 -34.78
C ASN A 320 37.95 -27.98 -35.61
N THR A 321 38.70 -27.05 -35.04
CA THR A 321 39.37 -25.99 -35.81
C THR A 321 40.75 -26.50 -36.21
N SER A 322 40.78 -27.43 -37.15
CA SER A 322 41.84 -27.47 -38.15
C SER A 322 41.25 -26.86 -39.42
N GLU A 323 41.40 -25.55 -39.58
CA GLU A 323 41.73 -24.90 -40.86
C GLU A 323 41.63 -23.37 -40.72
N THR A 324 42.75 -22.73 -41.04
CA THR A 324 42.97 -21.30 -41.21
C THR A 324 42.12 -20.73 -42.36
N SER A 325 40.82 -20.59 -42.15
CA SER A 325 39.95 -19.77 -42.99
C SER A 325 39.18 -18.76 -42.12
N THR A 326 39.19 -17.51 -42.54
CA THR A 326 38.45 -16.43 -41.85
C THR A 326 36.96 -16.78 -41.92
N PRO A 327 36.22 -16.78 -40.80
CA PRO A 327 34.81 -17.16 -40.82
C PRO A 327 34.00 -16.23 -41.74
N VAL A 328 33.20 -16.81 -42.63
CA VAL A 328 32.25 -16.06 -43.45
C VAL A 328 31.08 -15.63 -42.56
N VAL A 329 31.10 -14.36 -42.15
CA VAL A 329 30.08 -13.73 -41.29
C VAL A 329 29.03 -13.02 -42.14
N GLN A 330 27.75 -13.20 -41.79
CA GLN A 330 26.59 -12.56 -42.42
C GLN A 330 25.78 -11.77 -41.39
N GLU A 331 24.95 -10.84 -41.86
CA GLU A 331 23.95 -10.19 -41.02
C GLU A 331 22.99 -11.26 -40.48
N GLY A 332 22.68 -11.20 -39.18
CA GLY A 332 21.90 -12.22 -38.47
C GLY A 332 22.74 -13.26 -37.73
N ASP A 333 24.04 -13.37 -38.00
CA ASP A 333 24.92 -14.30 -37.29
C ASP A 333 25.22 -13.83 -35.86
N VAL A 334 25.45 -14.79 -34.95
CA VAL A 334 26.07 -14.52 -33.65
C VAL A 334 27.54 -14.92 -33.72
N VAL A 335 28.42 -14.05 -33.23
CA VAL A 335 29.87 -14.24 -33.25
C VAL A 335 30.45 -14.16 -31.84
N ALA A 336 31.52 -14.92 -31.59
CA ALA A 336 32.35 -14.77 -30.40
C ALA A 336 33.55 -13.87 -30.72
N VAL A 337 33.80 -12.90 -29.84
CA VAL A 337 34.86 -11.90 -29.94
C VAL A 337 35.74 -12.02 -28.70
N LYS A 338 37.06 -11.84 -28.85
CA LYS A 338 37.95 -11.88 -27.69
C LYS A 338 37.68 -10.69 -26.77
N ALA A 339 37.61 -10.91 -25.45
CA ALA A 339 37.47 -9.82 -24.50
C ALA A 339 38.74 -8.94 -24.45
N ASP A 340 38.56 -7.63 -24.34
CA ASP A 340 39.66 -6.66 -24.30
C ASP A 340 40.52 -6.83 -23.04
N SER A 341 41.84 -6.84 -23.22
CA SER A 341 42.81 -6.97 -22.14
C SER A 341 43.02 -5.69 -21.32
N GLU A 342 42.29 -4.60 -21.59
CA GLU A 342 42.48 -3.26 -20.97
C GLU A 342 41.26 -2.58 -20.31
N GLY A 343 40.01 -3.04 -20.52
CA GLY A 343 38.78 -2.36 -20.04
C GLY A 343 38.40 -2.53 -18.56
N VAL A 344 37.39 -1.77 -18.08
CA VAL A 344 36.93 -1.74 -16.66
C VAL A 344 36.17 -3.01 -16.25
N TRP A 345 35.51 -3.70 -17.19
CA TRP A 345 34.69 -4.91 -16.98
C TRP A 345 35.49 -6.22 -16.82
N LYS A 346 36.71 -6.11 -16.29
CA LYS A 346 37.84 -7.00 -16.59
C LYS A 346 37.97 -8.32 -15.81
N VAL A 347 37.03 -8.68 -14.93
CA VAL A 347 37.36 -9.64 -13.86
C VAL A 347 36.85 -11.08 -14.12
N SER A 348 36.03 -11.36 -15.15
CA SER A 348 35.36 -12.69 -15.24
C SER A 348 35.12 -13.33 -16.62
N THR A 349 35.45 -12.70 -17.75
CA THR A 349 34.90 -13.12 -19.06
C THR A 349 35.98 -13.22 -20.14
N GLU A 350 36.16 -14.42 -20.72
CA GLU A 350 37.19 -14.72 -21.74
C GLU A 350 36.77 -14.27 -23.16
N PHE A 351 35.45 -14.25 -23.42
CA PHE A 351 34.85 -13.96 -24.71
C PHE A 351 33.61 -13.07 -24.56
N TRP A 352 33.35 -12.20 -25.52
CA TRP A 352 32.06 -11.52 -25.69
C TRP A 352 31.29 -12.17 -26.83
N TYR A 353 29.96 -12.18 -26.73
CA TYR A 353 29.07 -12.65 -27.78
C TYR A 353 28.36 -11.46 -28.42
N ALA A 354 28.18 -11.46 -29.73
CA ALA A 354 27.59 -10.33 -30.43
C ALA A 354 26.72 -10.78 -31.61
N TYR A 355 25.52 -10.21 -31.74
CA TYR A 355 24.64 -10.38 -32.89
C TYR A 355 25.02 -9.36 -33.96
N VAL A 356 25.30 -9.84 -35.18
CA VAL A 356 25.71 -9.01 -36.30
C VAL A 356 24.48 -8.41 -36.97
N GLN A 357 24.17 -7.16 -36.64
CA GLN A 357 23.04 -6.44 -37.23
C GLN A 357 23.40 -5.71 -38.54
N ARG A 358 24.69 -5.48 -38.82
CA ARG A 358 25.13 -4.91 -40.09
C ARG A 358 26.58 -5.23 -40.41
N ILE A 359 26.89 -5.34 -41.71
CA ILE A 359 28.25 -5.39 -42.21
C ILE A 359 28.54 -4.17 -43.07
N ARG A 360 29.62 -3.43 -42.77
CA ARG A 360 30.08 -2.27 -43.53
C ARG A 360 31.50 -2.49 -44.05
N THR A 361 31.72 -2.21 -45.32
CA THR A 361 33.07 -2.14 -45.89
C THR A 361 33.51 -0.68 -45.93
N THR A 362 34.60 -0.38 -45.23
CA THR A 362 35.21 0.96 -45.24
C THR A 362 35.81 1.27 -46.62
N THR A 363 36.05 2.55 -46.91
CA THR A 363 36.70 2.99 -48.16
C THR A 363 38.09 2.40 -48.39
N LYS A 364 38.74 1.91 -47.31
CA LYS A 364 40.04 1.21 -47.35
C LYS A 364 39.92 -0.31 -47.52
N GLY A 365 38.71 -0.84 -47.72
CA GLY A 365 38.46 -2.27 -47.90
C GLY A 365 38.30 -3.09 -46.61
N ASN A 366 38.49 -2.48 -45.43
CA ASN A 366 38.32 -3.17 -44.15
C ASN A 366 36.84 -3.42 -43.87
N VAL A 367 36.50 -4.63 -43.40
CA VAL A 367 35.15 -5.03 -43.00
C VAL A 367 34.93 -4.74 -41.52
N ARG A 368 33.88 -3.98 -41.22
CA ARG A 368 33.42 -3.62 -39.88
C ARG A 368 32.04 -4.19 -39.63
N LEU A 369 31.83 -4.77 -38.46
CA LEU A 369 30.57 -5.34 -38.04
C LEU A 369 29.92 -4.39 -37.03
N GLU A 370 28.71 -3.92 -37.34
CA GLU A 370 27.88 -3.25 -36.36
C GLU A 370 27.09 -4.33 -35.62
N VAL A 371 27.18 -4.31 -34.29
CA VAL A 371 26.69 -5.43 -33.47
C VAL A 371 25.79 -4.97 -32.34
N LEU A 372 24.98 -5.91 -31.84
CA LEU A 372 24.30 -5.85 -30.55
C LEU A 372 24.99 -6.86 -29.63
N TRP A 373 25.34 -6.45 -28.41
CA TRP A 373 26.04 -7.34 -27.47
C TRP A 373 25.08 -8.34 -26.84
N LEU A 374 25.59 -9.54 -26.59
CA LEU A 374 24.91 -10.57 -25.80
C LEU A 374 25.70 -10.80 -24.51
N TYR A 375 24.96 -11.00 -23.41
CA TYR A 375 25.51 -11.15 -22.08
C TYR A 375 25.30 -12.55 -21.53
N GLU A 376 26.31 -13.09 -20.86
CA GLU A 376 26.14 -14.27 -20.00
C GLU A 376 25.37 -13.86 -18.73
N PRO A 377 24.75 -14.80 -17.99
CA PRO A 377 24.05 -14.49 -16.75
C PRO A 377 24.88 -13.64 -15.77
N LYS A 378 26.17 -13.93 -15.64
CA LYS A 378 27.10 -13.23 -14.74
C LYS A 378 27.38 -11.77 -15.13
N ASP A 379 27.15 -11.40 -16.39
CA ASP A 379 27.39 -10.04 -16.91
C ASP A 379 26.16 -9.13 -16.69
N THR A 380 25.08 -9.67 -16.12
CA THR A 380 23.83 -8.95 -15.82
C THR A 380 23.68 -8.67 -14.32
N THR A 381 22.54 -8.13 -13.87
CA THR A 381 22.22 -7.97 -12.44
C THR A 381 22.12 -9.28 -11.66
N LEU A 382 22.14 -10.45 -12.33
CA LEU A 382 22.24 -11.74 -11.65
C LEU A 382 23.62 -11.92 -11.00
N GLY A 383 24.68 -11.33 -11.58
CA GLY A 383 26.03 -11.33 -11.02
C GLY A 383 26.53 -12.73 -10.66
N ALA A 384 26.98 -12.91 -9.40
CA ALA A 384 27.51 -14.17 -8.90
C ALA A 384 26.45 -15.20 -8.47
N ALA A 385 25.15 -14.89 -8.62
CA ALA A 385 24.08 -15.81 -8.23
C ALA A 385 24.17 -17.12 -9.02
N TYR A 386 23.76 -18.23 -8.39
CA TYR A 386 23.69 -19.50 -9.09
C TYR A 386 22.57 -19.47 -10.13
N TYR A 387 22.94 -19.69 -11.40
CA TYR A 387 22.03 -19.80 -12.52
C TYR A 387 22.14 -21.20 -13.16
N PRO A 388 21.02 -21.94 -13.36
CA PRO A 388 21.09 -23.33 -13.79
C PRO A 388 21.37 -23.52 -15.29
N PHE A 389 21.10 -22.51 -16.14
CA PHE A 389 21.29 -22.61 -17.60
C PHE A 389 22.54 -21.84 -18.04
N SER A 390 23.71 -22.48 -17.92
CA SER A 390 24.99 -21.88 -18.30
C SER A 390 25.15 -21.63 -19.80
N ASN A 391 24.24 -22.17 -20.61
CA ASN A 391 24.17 -22.00 -22.06
C ASN A 391 23.11 -20.97 -22.49
N GLU A 392 22.55 -20.20 -21.55
CA GLU A 392 21.68 -19.08 -21.87
C GLU A 392 22.50 -17.81 -22.08
N LEU A 393 22.19 -17.06 -23.13
CA LEU A 393 22.67 -15.70 -23.37
C LEU A 393 21.48 -14.74 -23.35
N PHE A 394 21.73 -13.48 -23.05
CA PHE A 394 20.72 -12.41 -23.10
C PHE A 394 21.11 -11.39 -24.16
N LEU A 395 20.23 -11.07 -25.10
CA LEU A 395 20.45 -9.94 -26.00
C LEU A 395 20.46 -8.65 -25.18
N SER A 396 21.23 -7.63 -25.57
CA SER A 396 21.21 -6.32 -24.88
C SER A 396 20.77 -5.18 -25.79
N ASP A 397 20.43 -4.04 -25.19
CA ASP A 397 20.28 -2.76 -25.88
C ASP A 397 21.62 -2.05 -26.17
N ASN A 398 22.73 -2.59 -25.65
CA ASN A 398 24.07 -2.08 -25.90
C ASN A 398 24.58 -2.53 -27.28
N CYS A 399 25.12 -1.57 -28.04
CA CYS A 399 25.54 -1.80 -29.42
C CYS A 399 26.96 -1.30 -29.68
N GLY A 400 27.69 -1.98 -30.56
CA GLY A 400 28.96 -1.50 -31.12
C GLY A 400 28.72 -0.94 -32.53
N CYS A 401 28.37 0.34 -32.63
CA CYS A 401 28.04 1.00 -33.90
C CYS A 401 29.01 2.14 -34.24
N GLY A 402 29.05 2.56 -35.51
CA GLY A 402 29.85 3.71 -35.92
C GLY A 402 31.35 3.50 -35.66
N SER A 403 31.95 4.34 -34.81
CA SER A 403 33.35 4.23 -34.40
C SER A 403 33.65 3.01 -33.53
N GLU A 404 32.65 2.47 -32.84
CA GLU A 404 32.76 1.31 -31.95
C GLU A 404 32.46 -0.01 -32.66
N ALA A 405 32.23 0.02 -33.98
CA ALA A 405 32.01 -1.18 -34.77
C ALA A 405 33.24 -2.11 -34.73
N ILE A 406 33.02 -3.38 -34.39
CA ILE A 406 34.09 -4.36 -34.26
C ILE A 406 34.68 -4.71 -35.63
N SER A 407 35.96 -5.05 -35.65
CA SER A 407 36.65 -5.43 -36.89
C SER A 407 36.54 -6.93 -37.12
N LEU A 408 36.43 -7.38 -38.38
CA LEU A 408 36.25 -8.80 -38.69
C LEU A 408 37.41 -9.68 -38.15
N ASP A 409 38.62 -9.15 -38.04
CA ASP A 409 39.79 -9.83 -37.46
C ASP A 409 39.67 -10.09 -35.95
N GLN A 410 38.75 -9.43 -35.26
CA GLN A 410 38.47 -9.67 -33.84
C GLN A 410 37.53 -10.86 -33.62
N VAL A 411 36.84 -11.33 -34.67
CA VAL A 411 35.93 -12.47 -34.61
C VAL A 411 36.70 -13.78 -34.53
N LEU A 412 36.46 -14.54 -33.48
CA LEU A 412 37.08 -15.86 -33.26
C LEU A 412 36.33 -16.96 -34.01
N CYS A 413 35.00 -16.99 -33.85
CA CYS A 413 34.14 -17.98 -34.49
C CYS A 413 32.67 -17.53 -34.55
N LYS A 414 31.88 -18.26 -35.33
CA LYS A 414 30.41 -18.18 -35.30
C LYS A 414 29.87 -19.07 -34.17
N VAL A 415 28.82 -18.59 -33.52
CA VAL A 415 28.14 -19.27 -32.43
C VAL A 415 26.72 -19.60 -32.86
N ALA A 416 26.33 -20.87 -32.77
CA ALA A 416 24.96 -21.29 -33.02
C ALA A 416 24.08 -20.95 -31.81
N VAL A 417 23.01 -20.19 -32.05
CA VAL A 417 22.07 -19.73 -31.01
C VAL A 417 20.64 -20.09 -31.42
N GLU A 418 19.92 -20.77 -30.53
CA GLU A 418 18.48 -20.98 -30.66
C GLU A 418 17.71 -19.79 -30.05
N TRP A 419 16.81 -19.18 -30.83
CA TRP A 419 16.04 -18.01 -30.41
C TRP A 419 14.63 -18.39 -29.94
N GLY A 420 14.21 -17.86 -28.79
CA GLY A 420 12.85 -18.03 -28.26
C GLY A 420 12.54 -19.40 -27.67
N SER A 421 13.57 -20.16 -27.27
CA SER A 421 13.38 -21.50 -26.69
C SER A 421 12.59 -21.48 -25.39
N THR A 422 11.59 -22.34 -25.28
CA THR A 422 10.79 -22.51 -24.05
C THR A 422 11.24 -23.69 -23.19
N ASP A 423 12.09 -24.58 -23.71
CA ASP A 423 12.67 -25.70 -22.93
C ASP A 423 14.20 -25.62 -22.92
N PRO A 424 14.79 -24.77 -22.05
CA PRO A 424 16.24 -24.59 -21.93
C PRO A 424 17.04 -25.90 -21.84
N ALA A 425 16.45 -26.94 -21.22
CA ALA A 425 17.13 -28.21 -20.99
C ALA A 425 17.24 -29.08 -22.24
N ALA A 426 16.47 -28.78 -23.29
CA ALA A 426 16.48 -29.51 -24.54
C ALA A 426 17.47 -28.92 -25.57
N VAL A 427 17.98 -27.71 -25.33
CA VAL A 427 18.88 -27.03 -26.27
C VAL A 427 20.32 -27.55 -26.10
N PRO A 428 20.95 -28.13 -27.14
CA PRO A 428 22.31 -28.65 -27.04
C PRO A 428 23.40 -27.57 -27.02
N GLY A 429 23.12 -26.40 -27.61
CA GLY A 429 24.04 -25.26 -27.70
C GLY A 429 23.56 -24.04 -26.91
N PHE A 430 23.93 -22.84 -27.37
CA PHE A 430 23.45 -21.60 -26.76
C PHE A 430 22.00 -21.32 -27.15
N PHE A 431 21.26 -20.69 -26.26
CA PHE A 431 19.94 -20.14 -26.57
C PHE A 431 19.78 -18.73 -26.00
N VAL A 432 18.87 -17.98 -26.59
CA VAL A 432 18.42 -16.67 -26.12
C VAL A 432 16.91 -16.64 -26.17
N ARG A 433 16.25 -16.30 -25.06
CA ARG A 433 14.79 -16.10 -25.01
C ARG A 433 14.39 -14.73 -24.49
N GLN A 434 15.32 -14.00 -23.88
CA GLN A 434 15.09 -12.70 -23.27
C GLN A 434 16.18 -11.71 -23.64
N LYS A 435 15.83 -10.43 -23.57
CA LYS A 435 16.73 -9.29 -23.63
C LYS A 435 16.98 -8.75 -22.23
N PHE A 436 18.21 -8.37 -21.94
CA PHE A 436 18.59 -7.60 -20.77
C PHE A 436 18.73 -6.12 -21.17
N CYS A 437 17.87 -5.26 -20.63
CA CYS A 437 17.89 -3.82 -20.90
C CYS A 437 18.59 -3.07 -19.76
N THR A 438 19.34 -2.03 -20.12
CA THR A 438 20.05 -1.17 -19.17
C THR A 438 19.73 0.30 -19.44
N VAL A 439 19.12 0.98 -18.46
CA VAL A 439 18.99 2.45 -18.46
C VAL A 439 19.89 3.00 -17.38
N ALA A 440 21.14 3.23 -17.76
CA ALA A 440 22.23 3.54 -16.82
C ALA A 440 21.97 4.81 -16.00
N GLU A 441 21.31 5.80 -16.57
CA GLU A 441 21.00 7.07 -15.91
C GLU A 441 19.92 6.94 -14.82
N GLU A 442 19.07 5.91 -14.91
CA GLU A 442 17.93 5.69 -14.01
C GLU A 442 18.15 4.51 -13.03
N ASP A 443 19.31 3.84 -13.11
CA ASP A 443 19.62 2.60 -12.38
C ASP A 443 18.53 1.53 -12.56
N ARG A 444 17.97 1.45 -13.78
CA ARG A 444 16.90 0.51 -14.15
C ARG A 444 17.43 -0.63 -14.99
N TYR A 445 17.10 -1.84 -14.57
CA TYR A 445 17.48 -3.08 -15.23
C TYR A 445 16.25 -3.97 -15.41
N SER A 446 16.09 -4.55 -16.60
CA SER A 446 14.99 -5.47 -16.89
C SER A 446 15.43 -6.67 -17.73
N PHE A 447 14.76 -7.80 -17.52
CA PHE A 447 14.75 -8.96 -18.41
C PHE A 447 13.41 -8.98 -19.13
N GLU A 448 13.41 -8.78 -20.45
CA GLU A 448 12.22 -8.66 -21.27
C GLU A 448 12.13 -9.77 -22.32
N THR A 449 10.91 -10.13 -22.73
CA THR A 449 10.71 -11.01 -23.87
C THR A 449 11.17 -10.31 -25.15
N LEU A 450 11.94 -11.02 -25.98
CA LEU A 450 12.41 -10.52 -27.28
C LEU A 450 11.26 -10.14 -28.21
N LYS A 451 11.41 -9.01 -28.90
CA LYS A 451 10.54 -8.51 -29.96
C LYS A 451 11.36 -8.40 -31.26
N ASP A 452 10.70 -8.45 -32.41
CA ASP A 452 11.39 -8.37 -33.72
C ASP A 452 12.23 -7.08 -33.87
N LEU A 453 11.78 -5.98 -33.25
CA LEU A 453 12.49 -4.70 -33.26
C LEU A 453 13.78 -4.69 -32.43
N ASP A 454 13.96 -5.65 -31.49
CA ASP A 454 15.14 -5.69 -30.64
C ASP A 454 16.42 -6.09 -31.39
N PHE A 455 16.31 -6.64 -32.59
CA PHE A 455 17.45 -7.01 -33.44
C PHE A 455 18.05 -5.82 -34.21
N MET A 456 17.63 -4.60 -33.90
CA MET A 456 18.15 -3.35 -34.48
C MET A 456 18.46 -2.33 -33.39
N CYS A 457 19.64 -1.71 -33.44
CA CYS A 457 19.98 -0.68 -32.45
C CYS A 457 19.24 0.64 -32.71
N ILE A 458 19.04 1.41 -31.63
CA ILE A 458 18.41 2.74 -31.68
C ILE A 458 19.26 3.78 -32.42
N CYS A 459 20.58 3.57 -32.58
CA CYS A 459 21.43 4.44 -33.41
C CYS A 459 20.98 4.48 -34.89
N LYS A 460 20.08 3.57 -35.29
CA LYS A 460 19.44 3.57 -36.61
C LYS A 460 18.00 4.07 -36.61
N ALA A 461 17.37 4.31 -35.46
CA ALA A 461 16.04 4.91 -35.42
C ALA A 461 16.15 6.38 -35.83
N PRO A 462 15.60 6.81 -36.98
CA PRO A 462 15.37 8.22 -37.20
C PRO A 462 14.18 8.57 -36.32
N ALA A 463 14.46 9.13 -35.16
CA ALA A 463 13.45 9.92 -34.49
C ALA A 463 14.17 11.10 -33.86
N ASP A 464 14.14 12.22 -34.59
CA ASP A 464 14.06 13.47 -33.87
C ASP A 464 12.89 13.38 -32.87
N GLU A 465 12.98 14.06 -31.74
CA GLU A 465 11.98 14.02 -30.66
C GLU A 465 10.56 14.25 -31.18
N TRP A 466 10.45 15.01 -32.27
CA TRP A 466 9.24 15.22 -33.04
C TRP A 466 8.61 13.92 -33.58
N SER A 467 9.37 13.10 -34.29
CA SER A 467 8.88 11.83 -34.83
C SER A 467 8.49 10.83 -33.73
N GLU A 468 9.18 10.85 -32.59
CA GLU A 468 8.80 10.05 -31.43
C GLU A 468 7.50 10.55 -30.79
N CYS A 469 7.36 11.86 -30.61
CA CYS A 469 6.16 12.50 -30.09
C CYS A 469 4.92 12.13 -30.94
N LEU A 470 5.04 12.18 -32.27
CA LEU A 470 3.97 11.80 -33.20
C LEU A 470 3.58 10.32 -33.10
N ARG A 471 4.50 9.43 -32.70
CA ARG A 471 4.20 8.00 -32.46
C ARG A 471 3.57 7.77 -31.08
N ALA A 472 4.06 8.48 -30.07
CA ALA A 472 3.66 8.27 -28.68
C ALA A 472 2.29 8.88 -28.34
N TYR A 473 1.94 10.01 -28.97
CA TYR A 473 0.80 10.83 -28.58
C TYR A 473 -0.20 11.06 -29.70
N LYS A 474 -1.46 11.33 -29.34
CA LYS A 474 -2.54 11.65 -30.27
C LYS A 474 -3.31 12.89 -29.83
N VAL A 475 -3.95 13.57 -30.79
CA VAL A 475 -4.89 14.66 -30.50
C VAL A 475 -5.98 14.15 -29.55
N HIS A 476 -6.39 15.02 -28.63
CA HIS A 476 -7.29 14.77 -27.50
C HIS A 476 -6.73 13.90 -26.37
N GLU A 477 -5.48 13.43 -26.44
CA GLU A 477 -4.85 12.83 -25.26
C GLU A 477 -4.43 13.89 -24.24
N THR A 478 -4.46 13.52 -22.96
CA THR A 478 -4.00 14.37 -21.87
C THR A 478 -2.58 13.99 -21.44
N VAL A 479 -1.73 14.98 -21.28
CA VAL A 479 -0.29 14.85 -21.02
C VAL A 479 0.15 15.76 -19.89
N LEU A 480 1.28 15.45 -19.27
CA LEU A 480 2.04 16.38 -18.45
C LEU A 480 3.03 17.12 -19.33
N VAL A 481 2.99 18.44 -19.25
CA VAL A 481 3.93 19.33 -19.92
C VAL A 481 4.87 19.94 -18.88
N LEU A 482 6.14 20.05 -19.24
CA LEU A 482 7.11 20.78 -18.43
C LEU A 482 6.86 22.28 -18.58
N ARG A 483 6.49 22.93 -17.48
CA ARG A 483 6.27 24.37 -17.38
C ARG A 483 7.44 25.01 -16.64
N LEU A 484 8.03 26.03 -17.24
CA LEU A 484 9.05 26.86 -16.60
C LEU A 484 8.43 28.19 -16.22
N ARG A 485 8.40 28.50 -14.93
CA ARG A 485 7.91 29.79 -14.43
C ARG A 485 9.07 30.61 -13.90
N LEU A 486 9.19 31.86 -14.33
CA LEU A 486 10.24 32.74 -13.84
C LEU A 486 9.98 33.13 -12.38
N THR A 487 10.89 32.75 -11.49
CA THR A 487 10.87 33.07 -10.06
C THR A 487 11.95 34.08 -9.65
N ALA A 488 12.74 34.56 -10.62
CA ALA A 488 13.70 35.63 -10.41
C ALA A 488 13.04 36.89 -9.84
N THR A 489 13.79 37.67 -9.07
CA THR A 489 13.32 38.95 -8.51
C THR A 489 13.31 40.10 -9.53
N SER A 490 13.88 39.87 -10.72
CA SER A 490 13.94 40.80 -11.84
C SER A 490 13.67 40.06 -13.16
N GLY A 491 13.14 40.78 -14.17
CA GLY A 491 12.88 40.21 -15.48
C GLY A 491 14.13 39.71 -16.21
N VAL A 492 13.94 38.77 -17.15
CA VAL A 492 15.00 38.12 -17.94
C VAL A 492 14.62 38.22 -19.42
N ASN A 493 15.61 38.41 -20.29
CA ASN A 493 15.40 38.41 -21.73
C ASN A 493 15.95 37.11 -22.33
N LEU A 494 15.09 36.32 -22.98
CA LEU A 494 15.44 35.04 -23.59
C LEU A 494 15.02 35.08 -25.05
N GLN A 495 15.95 34.79 -25.96
CA GLN A 495 15.72 34.79 -27.41
C GLN A 495 15.11 36.09 -27.98
N GLY A 496 15.29 37.22 -27.30
CA GLY A 496 14.77 38.52 -27.70
C GLY A 496 13.43 38.90 -27.05
N ASP A 497 12.80 37.98 -26.32
CA ASP A 497 11.56 38.21 -25.58
C ASP A 497 11.85 38.53 -24.11
N ALA A 498 11.19 39.56 -23.57
CA ALA A 498 11.30 39.94 -22.17
C ALA A 498 10.25 39.21 -21.31
N TYR A 499 10.71 38.57 -20.25
CA TYR A 499 9.90 37.85 -19.26
C TYR A 499 10.03 38.54 -17.90
N GLU A 500 8.92 38.84 -17.26
CA GLU A 500 8.85 39.44 -15.92
C GLU A 500 8.69 38.37 -14.81
N PRO A 501 9.04 38.67 -13.55
CA PRO A 501 8.81 37.75 -12.44
C PRO A 501 7.37 37.22 -12.38
N GLY A 502 7.21 35.90 -12.43
CA GLY A 502 5.92 35.21 -12.47
C GLY A 502 5.44 34.80 -13.86
N ASP A 503 6.08 35.30 -14.93
CA ASP A 503 5.78 34.93 -16.31
C ASP A 503 6.12 33.46 -16.60
N GLU A 504 5.41 32.92 -17.57
CA GLU A 504 5.62 31.57 -18.09
C GLU A 504 6.53 31.63 -19.31
N ILE A 505 7.55 30.79 -19.31
CA ILE A 505 8.52 30.71 -20.40
C ILE A 505 8.09 29.58 -21.34
N PHE A 506 7.64 29.96 -22.53
CA PHE A 506 7.21 29.03 -23.59
C PHE A 506 8.29 28.77 -24.64
N ALA A 507 9.43 29.45 -24.54
CA ALA A 507 10.52 29.33 -25.49
C ALA A 507 11.16 27.93 -25.50
N ASP A 508 11.62 27.53 -26.68
CA ASP A 508 12.47 26.36 -26.87
C ASP A 508 13.89 26.71 -26.48
N LEU A 509 14.30 26.33 -25.28
CA LEU A 509 15.56 26.76 -24.69
C LEU A 509 16.62 25.69 -24.93
N SER A 510 17.78 26.12 -25.42
CA SER A 510 18.97 25.26 -25.50
C SER A 510 19.47 24.87 -24.10
N ASP A 511 20.27 23.82 -24.01
CA ASP A 511 20.89 23.39 -22.75
C ASP A 511 21.69 24.52 -22.06
N GLY A 512 22.31 25.39 -22.86
CA GLY A 512 23.01 26.58 -22.35
C GLY A 512 22.08 27.60 -21.70
N GLU A 513 20.93 27.88 -22.33
CA GLU A 513 19.93 28.81 -21.79
C GLU A 513 19.19 28.23 -20.57
N LEU A 514 18.96 26.92 -20.55
CA LEU A 514 18.43 26.22 -19.37
C LEU A 514 19.38 26.31 -18.18
N ALA A 515 20.69 26.18 -18.42
CA ALA A 515 21.71 26.37 -17.39
C ALA A 515 21.77 27.83 -16.88
N GLU A 516 21.57 28.82 -17.75
CA GLU A 516 21.50 30.24 -17.34
C GLU A 516 20.27 30.56 -16.47
N LEU A 517 19.19 29.80 -16.61
CA LEU A 517 17.97 29.95 -15.82
C LEU A 517 17.97 29.10 -14.53
N GLU A 518 19.01 28.32 -14.27
CA GLU A 518 19.07 27.43 -13.12
C GLU A 518 18.97 28.23 -11.80
N GLY A 519 17.98 27.90 -10.95
CA GLY A 519 17.66 28.63 -9.73
C GLY A 519 16.87 29.94 -9.92
N MET A 520 16.66 30.39 -11.16
CA MET A 520 15.82 31.54 -11.52
C MET A 520 14.42 31.13 -11.98
N VAL A 521 14.19 29.85 -12.30
CA VAL A 521 12.89 29.30 -12.68
C VAL A 521 12.46 28.16 -11.76
N HIS A 522 11.16 28.05 -11.53
CA HIS A 522 10.56 26.87 -10.91
C HIS A 522 9.95 25.98 -12.00
N GLY A 523 10.55 24.81 -12.21
CA GLY A 523 10.03 23.77 -13.10
C GLY A 523 8.89 22.98 -12.45
N GLY A 524 7.75 22.90 -13.11
CA GLY A 524 6.60 22.09 -12.66
C GLY A 524 6.02 21.26 -13.81
N LEU A 525 5.37 20.15 -13.47
CA LEU A 525 4.58 19.38 -14.43
C LEU A 525 3.11 19.77 -14.31
N ASP A 526 2.56 20.32 -15.39
CA ASP A 526 1.15 20.68 -15.46
C ASP A 526 0.41 19.85 -16.50
N PRO A 527 -0.84 19.44 -16.22
CA PRO A 527 -1.64 18.70 -17.19
C PRO A 527 -2.08 19.60 -18.35
N ALA A 528 -2.10 19.06 -19.56
CA ALA A 528 -2.63 19.70 -20.76
C ALA A 528 -3.32 18.69 -21.69
N GLU A 529 -4.26 19.16 -22.52
CA GLU A 529 -4.83 18.41 -23.64
C GLU A 529 -4.04 18.70 -24.92
N ILE A 530 -3.62 17.68 -25.67
CA ILE A 530 -3.09 17.88 -27.02
C ILE A 530 -4.26 18.22 -27.95
N VAL A 531 -4.21 19.37 -28.60
CA VAL A 531 -5.25 19.83 -29.53
C VAL A 531 -4.81 19.77 -31.00
N GLY A 532 -3.51 19.67 -31.27
CA GLY A 532 -2.98 19.60 -32.62
C GLY A 532 -1.48 19.36 -32.66
N PHE A 533 -0.98 19.07 -33.86
CA PHE A 533 0.44 18.95 -34.17
C PHE A 533 0.75 19.88 -35.34
N ASN A 534 1.77 20.72 -35.20
CA ASN A 534 2.24 21.61 -36.24
C ASN A 534 3.54 21.05 -36.83
N SER A 535 3.42 20.36 -37.97
CA SER A 535 4.56 19.74 -38.66
C SER A 535 5.55 20.74 -39.23
N ASP A 536 5.15 21.97 -39.53
CA ASP A 536 6.06 22.98 -40.08
C ASP A 536 7.00 23.54 -39.00
N MET A 537 6.52 23.61 -37.76
CA MET A 537 7.29 24.14 -36.62
C MET A 537 7.83 23.06 -35.68
N HIS A 538 7.59 21.78 -35.96
CA HIS A 538 7.89 20.66 -35.06
C HIS A 538 7.34 20.89 -33.63
N ALA A 539 6.16 21.52 -33.54
CA ALA A 539 5.53 21.95 -32.30
C ALA A 539 4.19 21.25 -32.05
N VAL A 540 3.89 21.00 -30.78
CA VAL A 540 2.64 20.42 -30.29
C VAL A 540 1.74 21.54 -29.80
N GLU A 541 0.55 21.66 -30.38
CA GLU A 541 -0.47 22.58 -29.88
C GLU A 541 -1.18 21.93 -28.70
N VAL A 542 -1.14 22.56 -27.53
CA VAL A 542 -1.80 22.07 -26.32
C VAL A 542 -2.75 23.11 -25.73
N ARG A 543 -3.77 22.63 -25.04
CA ARG A 543 -4.64 23.41 -24.17
C ARG A 543 -4.30 23.09 -22.70
N PRO A 544 -3.66 24.00 -21.96
CA PRO A 544 -3.30 23.75 -20.57
C PRO A 544 -4.54 23.62 -19.68
N PHE A 545 -4.44 22.79 -18.65
CA PHE A 545 -5.36 22.82 -17.52
C PHE A 545 -4.74 23.64 -16.39
N ARG A 546 -5.53 24.49 -15.72
CA ARG A 546 -5.08 25.25 -14.56
C ARG A 546 -5.46 24.52 -13.28
N ARG A 547 -4.62 24.56 -12.25
CA ARG A 547 -4.96 23.98 -10.94
C ARG A 547 -5.94 24.89 -10.21
N MET A 548 -6.97 24.31 -9.60
CA MET A 548 -7.96 25.09 -8.84
C MET A 548 -7.32 25.80 -7.63
N THR A 549 -6.29 25.19 -7.04
CA THR A 549 -5.52 25.74 -5.91
C THR A 549 -4.80 27.05 -6.24
N ASP A 550 -4.51 27.31 -7.51
CA ASP A 550 -3.82 28.54 -7.92
C ASP A 550 -4.77 29.74 -7.98
N ASN A 551 -6.08 29.50 -7.81
CA ASN A 551 -7.10 30.53 -7.78
C ASN A 551 -7.28 31.07 -6.35
N SER A 552 -6.94 32.34 -6.13
CA SER A 552 -6.91 32.98 -4.81
C SER A 552 -8.27 33.04 -4.09
N THR A 553 -9.38 32.79 -4.79
CA THR A 553 -10.73 32.74 -4.22
C THR A 553 -11.21 31.33 -3.86
N ALA A 554 -10.43 30.28 -4.13
CA ALA A 554 -10.85 28.89 -3.90
C ALA A 554 -10.66 28.48 -2.43
N THR A 555 -11.75 28.37 -1.68
CA THR A 555 -11.72 27.74 -0.35
C THR A 555 -11.77 26.21 -0.49
N ALA A 556 -10.69 25.53 -0.08
CA ALA A 556 -10.60 24.07 0.10
C ALA A 556 -10.84 23.17 -1.14
N SER A 557 -10.19 23.44 -2.28
CA SER A 557 -10.17 22.55 -3.46
C SER A 557 -9.11 21.45 -3.35
N ALA A 558 -9.30 20.33 -4.07
CA ALA A 558 -8.30 19.26 -4.09
C ALA A 558 -7.05 19.65 -4.92
N PRO A 559 -5.83 19.18 -4.58
CA PRO A 559 -4.60 19.54 -5.31
C PRO A 559 -4.56 19.13 -6.79
N ASN A 560 -5.38 18.15 -7.17
CA ASN A 560 -5.52 17.63 -8.54
C ASN A 560 -6.85 18.00 -9.20
N GLU A 561 -7.60 18.91 -8.60
CA GLU A 561 -8.77 19.53 -9.22
C GLU A 561 -8.31 20.61 -10.21
N LEU A 562 -8.83 20.52 -11.43
CA LEU A 562 -8.42 21.33 -12.56
C LEU A 562 -9.57 22.18 -13.09
N LEU A 563 -9.17 23.30 -13.69
CA LEU A 563 -9.98 24.17 -14.53
C LEU A 563 -9.52 24.04 -15.97
N LEU A 564 -10.48 23.98 -16.90
CA LEU A 564 -10.17 23.99 -18.32
C LEU A 564 -9.59 25.35 -18.74
N GLY A 565 -8.37 25.35 -19.28
CA GLY A 565 -7.79 26.55 -19.87
C GLY A 565 -8.54 26.98 -21.13
N ARG A 566 -8.65 28.30 -21.34
CA ARG A 566 -9.30 28.86 -22.54
C ARG A 566 -8.35 29.02 -23.71
N GLU A 567 -7.06 29.15 -23.43
CA GLU A 567 -6.02 29.45 -24.40
C GLU A 567 -5.35 28.17 -24.90
N ARG A 568 -4.82 28.26 -26.12
CA ARG A 568 -4.02 27.21 -26.74
C ARG A 568 -2.61 27.75 -26.92
N ILE A 569 -1.62 26.93 -26.60
CA ILE A 569 -0.21 27.29 -26.69
C ILE A 569 0.51 26.27 -27.57
N GLN A 570 1.58 26.70 -28.23
CA GLN A 570 2.47 25.83 -29.00
C GLN A 570 3.68 25.52 -28.12
N LEU A 571 4.03 24.23 -28.00
CA LEU A 571 5.18 23.78 -27.24
C LEU A 571 6.07 22.88 -28.11
N PRO A 572 7.41 22.94 -27.96
CA PRO A 572 8.30 21.94 -28.55
C PRO A 572 7.95 20.53 -28.09
N ALA A 573 8.19 19.52 -28.95
CA ALA A 573 7.95 18.11 -28.61
C ALA A 573 8.66 17.68 -27.31
N ALA A 574 9.87 18.20 -27.07
CA ALA A 574 10.66 17.97 -25.85
C ALA A 574 9.92 18.31 -24.55
N ARG A 575 8.93 19.23 -24.59
CA ARG A 575 8.17 19.66 -23.41
C ARG A 575 7.05 18.68 -23.04
N ILE A 576 6.72 17.72 -23.90
CA ILE A 576 5.72 16.70 -23.62
C ILE A 576 6.37 15.53 -22.88
N VAL A 577 6.19 15.48 -21.56
CA VAL A 577 6.94 14.54 -20.70
C VAL A 577 6.32 13.14 -20.72
N ARG A 578 5.00 13.05 -20.47
CA ARG A 578 4.29 11.76 -20.40
C ARG A 578 2.78 11.94 -20.41
N LYS A 579 2.03 10.86 -20.60
CA LYS A 579 0.56 10.87 -20.46
C LYS A 579 0.13 11.10 -19.01
N CYS A 580 -1.01 11.75 -18.85
CA CYS A 580 -1.75 11.84 -17.59
C CYS A 580 -3.21 11.46 -17.82
N HIS A 581 -3.96 11.30 -16.73
CA HIS A 581 -5.38 10.95 -16.76
C HIS A 581 -6.20 12.10 -16.23
N VAL A 582 -7.07 12.66 -17.06
CA VAL A 582 -7.98 13.73 -16.66
C VAL A 582 -9.42 13.27 -16.86
N ARG A 583 -10.27 13.42 -15.83
CA ARG A 583 -11.67 12.98 -15.88
C ARG A 583 -12.65 14.01 -15.34
N LEU A 584 -13.88 13.99 -15.85
CA LEU A 584 -14.99 14.82 -15.36
C LEU A 584 -15.77 14.06 -14.27
N PHE A 585 -16.05 14.73 -13.16
CA PHE A 585 -16.97 14.26 -12.12
C PHE A 585 -18.06 15.29 -11.85
N ASP A 586 -19.20 14.87 -11.34
CA ASP A 586 -20.26 15.78 -10.94
C ASP A 586 -19.87 16.65 -9.75
N GLU A 587 -20.31 17.91 -9.75
CA GLU A 587 -20.11 18.81 -8.60
C GLU A 587 -20.67 18.21 -7.31
N VAL A 588 -21.77 17.45 -7.40
CA VAL A 588 -22.34 16.72 -6.25
C VAL A 588 -21.40 15.63 -5.76
N GLU A 589 -20.79 14.86 -6.66
CA GLU A 589 -19.83 13.81 -6.31
C GLU A 589 -18.58 14.39 -5.64
N ILE A 590 -18.08 15.52 -6.15
CA ILE A 590 -16.93 16.24 -5.58
C ILE A 590 -17.28 16.77 -4.18
N ARG A 591 -18.41 17.50 -4.05
CA ARG A 591 -18.87 18.07 -2.78
C ARG A 591 -19.12 17.02 -1.70
N GLU A 592 -19.65 15.86 -2.08
CA GLU A 592 -19.93 14.74 -1.18
C GLU A 592 -18.72 13.82 -0.95
N LYS A 593 -17.55 14.16 -1.50
CA LYS A 593 -16.31 13.36 -1.42
C LYS A 593 -16.54 11.91 -1.89
N ARG A 594 -17.16 11.76 -3.06
CA ARG A 594 -17.45 10.49 -3.75
C ARG A 594 -16.59 10.27 -5.00
N VAL A 595 -15.62 11.14 -5.27
CA VAL A 595 -14.62 10.92 -6.33
C VAL A 595 -13.87 9.59 -6.03
N PRO A 596 -13.83 8.63 -6.96
CA PRO A 596 -13.20 7.33 -6.74
C PRO A 596 -11.68 7.36 -6.93
N CYS A 597 -11.00 6.42 -6.27
CA CYS A 597 -9.60 6.09 -6.54
C CYS A 597 -9.39 5.73 -8.03
N PRO A 598 -8.30 6.18 -8.68
CA PRO A 598 -7.13 6.90 -8.13
C PRO A 598 -7.29 8.43 -8.00
N TYR A 599 -8.40 9.02 -8.45
CA TYR A 599 -8.57 10.48 -8.49
C TYR A 599 -8.73 11.12 -7.11
N ASP A 600 -9.05 10.35 -6.08
CA ASP A 600 -9.10 10.77 -4.67
C ASP A 600 -7.73 10.89 -3.99
N ARG A 601 -6.64 10.54 -4.68
CA ARG A 601 -5.26 10.55 -4.15
C ARG A 601 -4.47 11.83 -4.46
N GLY A 602 -5.14 12.95 -4.72
CA GLY A 602 -4.49 14.26 -4.80
C GLY A 602 -3.48 14.41 -5.95
N GLY A 603 -3.61 13.64 -7.03
CA GLY A 603 -2.73 13.72 -8.21
C GLY A 603 -1.79 12.54 -8.38
N THR A 604 -1.67 11.67 -7.37
CA THR A 604 -0.85 10.45 -7.44
C THR A 604 -1.24 9.59 -8.65
N GLY A 605 -0.24 9.03 -9.34
CA GLY A 605 -0.45 8.29 -10.58
C GLY A 605 -0.83 9.17 -11.78
N ASN A 606 -0.53 10.48 -11.73
CA ASN A 606 -0.87 11.46 -12.76
C ASN A 606 -2.38 11.53 -13.05
N CYS A 607 -3.20 11.37 -12.00
CA CYS A 607 -4.66 11.36 -12.10
C CYS A 607 -5.28 12.67 -11.57
N PHE A 608 -5.97 13.37 -12.45
CA PHE A 608 -6.57 14.69 -12.21
C PHE A 608 -8.05 14.71 -12.60
N PHE A 609 -8.79 15.68 -12.11
CA PHE A 609 -10.21 15.79 -12.46
C PHE A 609 -10.70 17.22 -12.61
N LEU A 610 -11.80 17.38 -13.35
CA LEU A 610 -12.57 18.62 -13.47
C LEU A 610 -13.99 18.42 -12.92
N ALA A 611 -14.53 19.48 -12.34
CA ALA A 611 -15.96 19.56 -12.05
C ALA A 611 -16.77 19.75 -13.34
N ARG A 612 -17.80 18.92 -13.54
CA ARG A 612 -18.77 19.08 -14.62
C ARG A 612 -19.71 20.24 -14.29
N GLN A 613 -19.45 21.41 -14.88
CA GLN A 613 -20.36 22.55 -14.78
C GLN A 613 -21.56 22.34 -15.71
N THR A 614 -22.77 22.41 -15.16
CA THR A 614 -24.04 22.19 -15.89
C THR A 614 -24.28 23.20 -17.04
N SER A 615 -23.59 24.34 -17.04
CA SER A 615 -23.73 25.41 -18.03
C SER A 615 -22.84 25.29 -19.27
N THR A 616 -21.89 24.35 -19.32
CA THR A 616 -20.96 24.20 -20.46
C THR A 616 -21.33 22.98 -21.31
N LEU A 617 -22.15 23.21 -22.34
CA LEU A 617 -22.32 22.29 -23.46
C LEU A 617 -21.64 22.90 -24.70
N PRO A 618 -20.80 22.14 -25.43
CA PRO A 618 -20.49 20.71 -25.25
C PRO A 618 -19.39 20.44 -24.19
N PRO A 619 -19.30 19.19 -23.68
CA PRO A 619 -18.20 18.78 -22.80
C PRO A 619 -16.84 18.95 -23.52
N PRO A 620 -15.74 19.10 -22.76
CA PRO A 620 -14.39 19.13 -23.31
C PRO A 620 -14.11 17.92 -24.22
N ALA A 621 -13.44 18.15 -25.35
CA ALA A 621 -13.23 17.14 -26.40
C ALA A 621 -12.10 16.13 -26.09
N PHE A 622 -11.41 16.26 -24.94
CA PHE A 622 -10.32 15.35 -24.60
C PHE A 622 -10.80 13.92 -24.30
N LYS A 623 -9.94 12.94 -24.58
CA LYS A 623 -10.13 11.53 -24.22
C LYS A 623 -10.11 11.42 -22.70
N ALA A 624 -11.26 11.09 -22.12
CA ALA A 624 -11.39 10.91 -20.68
C ALA A 624 -10.38 9.88 -20.16
N GLY A 625 -9.80 10.18 -19.00
CA GLY A 625 -8.95 9.29 -18.24
C GLY A 625 -9.66 8.02 -17.80
N PHE A 626 -8.89 7.11 -17.19
CA PHE A 626 -9.36 5.83 -16.67
C PHE A 626 -10.68 5.99 -15.90
N ASP A 627 -11.62 5.07 -16.13
CA ASP A 627 -12.90 5.02 -15.42
C ASP A 627 -12.89 3.85 -14.43
N PRO A 628 -12.77 4.10 -13.12
CA PRO A 628 -12.80 3.05 -12.12
C PRO A 628 -14.15 2.31 -12.06
N ALA A 629 -15.23 2.93 -12.57
CA ALA A 629 -16.57 2.37 -12.55
C ALA A 629 -16.97 1.72 -13.88
N ALA A 630 -16.15 1.83 -14.93
CA ALA A 630 -16.51 1.27 -16.23
C ALA A 630 -16.57 -0.27 -16.19
N PRO A 631 -17.69 -0.89 -16.58
CA PRO A 631 -17.75 -2.33 -16.77
C PRO A 631 -16.91 -2.71 -18.00
N GLY A 632 -16.03 -3.71 -17.90
CA GLY A 632 -15.48 -4.32 -19.13
C GLY A 632 -14.01 -4.77 -19.14
N ARG A 633 -13.25 -4.67 -18.04
CA ARG A 633 -11.96 -5.38 -17.92
C ARG A 633 -12.03 -6.38 -16.77
N PRO A 634 -11.85 -7.69 -17.03
CA PRO A 634 -11.76 -8.65 -15.93
C PRO A 634 -10.54 -8.30 -15.09
N LYS A 635 -10.75 -8.10 -13.80
CA LYS A 635 -9.65 -7.87 -12.85
C LYS A 635 -8.81 -9.14 -12.71
N LEU A 636 -7.52 -8.97 -12.47
CA LEU A 636 -6.63 -10.09 -12.14
C LEU A 636 -7.01 -10.64 -10.77
N ARG A 637 -7.19 -11.95 -10.67
CA ARG A 637 -7.43 -12.65 -9.40
C ARG A 637 -6.14 -12.71 -8.60
N GLY A 638 -6.11 -12.00 -7.48
CA GLY A 638 -4.93 -11.78 -6.64
C GLY A 638 -4.79 -12.81 -5.52
N MET A 639 -3.55 -13.14 -5.18
CA MET A 639 -3.18 -13.82 -3.94
C MET A 639 -2.07 -13.06 -3.22
N GLY A 640 -2.33 -12.65 -1.99
CA GLY A 640 -1.35 -12.03 -1.10
C GLY A 640 -0.73 -13.07 -0.16
N ILE A 641 0.60 -13.23 -0.22
CA ILE A 641 1.36 -14.04 0.75
C ILE A 641 2.20 -13.13 1.64
N PHE A 642 2.29 -13.43 2.93
CA PHE A 642 2.85 -12.48 3.91
C PHE A 642 2.13 -11.11 3.84
N CYS A 643 0.81 -11.16 3.65
CA CYS A 643 0.01 -9.99 3.30
C CYS A 643 -0.18 -8.99 4.46
N GLY A 644 0.08 -9.41 5.71
CA GLY A 644 -0.13 -8.62 6.91
C GLY A 644 -1.55 -8.05 6.99
N GLY A 645 -1.65 -6.72 7.12
CA GLY A 645 -2.93 -6.00 7.11
C GLY A 645 -3.55 -5.77 5.72
N GLY A 646 -2.91 -6.26 4.66
CA GLY A 646 -3.40 -6.16 3.28
C GLY A 646 -3.08 -4.85 2.56
N ASN A 647 -2.11 -4.05 3.04
CA ASN A 647 -1.85 -2.71 2.46
C ASN A 647 -1.35 -2.76 1.01
N LEU A 648 -0.46 -3.71 0.68
CA LEU A 648 0.07 -3.88 -0.69
C LEU A 648 -1.05 -4.31 -1.63
N ASP A 649 -1.75 -5.39 -1.27
CA ASP A 649 -2.90 -5.93 -1.97
C ASP A 649 -3.95 -4.83 -2.21
N ARG A 650 -4.27 -4.06 -1.17
CA ARG A 650 -5.21 -2.96 -1.23
C ARG A 650 -4.80 -1.87 -2.22
N GLY A 651 -3.52 -1.53 -2.27
CA GLY A 651 -2.99 -0.58 -3.26
C GLY A 651 -3.16 -1.09 -4.69
N LEU A 652 -2.93 -2.39 -4.90
CA LEU A 652 -3.13 -3.04 -6.20
C LEU A 652 -4.62 -3.13 -6.58
N GLU A 653 -5.53 -3.36 -5.62
CA GLU A 653 -6.98 -3.29 -5.86
C GLU A 653 -7.44 -1.87 -6.21
N ASP A 654 -6.92 -0.87 -5.50
CA ASP A 654 -7.26 0.55 -5.71
C ASP A 654 -6.78 1.07 -7.08
N SER A 655 -5.79 0.41 -7.71
CA SER A 655 -5.42 0.66 -9.11
C SER A 655 -6.50 0.26 -10.12
N GLY A 656 -7.46 -0.57 -9.71
CA GLY A 656 -8.50 -1.15 -10.56
C GLY A 656 -8.04 -2.36 -11.40
N ALA A 657 -6.77 -2.78 -11.29
CA ALA A 657 -6.22 -3.88 -12.09
C ALA A 657 -6.49 -5.27 -11.49
N ALA A 658 -6.66 -5.37 -10.17
CA ALA A 658 -6.74 -6.64 -9.45
C ALA A 658 -7.88 -6.66 -8.41
N GLU A 659 -8.26 -7.86 -8.02
CA GLU A 659 -9.13 -8.16 -6.87
C GLU A 659 -8.56 -9.37 -6.16
N PHE A 660 -8.30 -9.27 -4.87
CA PHE A 660 -7.61 -10.32 -4.13
C PHE A 660 -8.64 -11.34 -3.61
N ASP A 661 -8.47 -12.59 -4.06
CA ASP A 661 -9.33 -13.72 -3.69
C ASP A 661 -8.73 -14.53 -2.54
N TYR A 662 -7.41 -14.45 -2.34
CA TYR A 662 -6.68 -15.24 -1.35
C TYR A 662 -5.70 -14.37 -0.56
N ALA A 663 -5.69 -14.55 0.76
CA ALA A 663 -4.78 -13.86 1.67
C ALA A 663 -4.21 -14.84 2.69
N VAL A 664 -2.88 -14.93 2.75
CA VAL A 664 -2.16 -15.86 3.63
C VAL A 664 -1.25 -15.05 4.56
N ASP A 665 -1.48 -15.18 5.87
CA ASP A 665 -0.60 -14.60 6.88
C ASP A 665 -0.70 -15.36 8.21
N TRP A 666 0.36 -15.29 9.00
CA TRP A 666 0.45 -15.90 10.32
C TRP A 666 -0.04 -14.96 11.44
N ALA A 667 0.02 -13.63 11.21
CA ALA A 667 -0.27 -12.62 12.21
C ALA A 667 -1.79 -12.39 12.32
N GLU A 668 -2.41 -13.03 13.30
CA GLU A 668 -3.86 -13.01 13.57
C GLU A 668 -4.49 -11.61 13.49
N HIS A 669 -3.99 -10.66 14.29
CA HIS A 669 -4.55 -9.30 14.31
C HIS A 669 -4.43 -8.58 12.95
N ALA A 670 -3.33 -8.83 12.22
CA ALA A 670 -3.10 -8.20 10.92
C ALA A 670 -4.06 -8.76 9.87
N LEU A 671 -4.19 -10.08 9.79
CA LEU A 671 -5.08 -10.73 8.81
C LEU A 671 -6.56 -10.43 9.09
N HIS A 672 -6.96 -10.33 10.36
CA HIS A 672 -8.29 -9.86 10.73
C HIS A 672 -8.52 -8.40 10.28
N SER A 673 -7.53 -7.53 10.45
CA SER A 673 -7.60 -6.15 9.94
C SER A 673 -7.75 -6.11 8.41
N TYR A 674 -7.05 -7.00 7.70
CA TYR A 674 -7.20 -7.16 6.25
C TYR A 674 -8.63 -7.60 5.88
N ARG A 675 -9.16 -8.63 6.52
CA ARG A 675 -10.53 -9.10 6.27
C ARG A 675 -11.57 -7.97 6.41
N LEU A 676 -11.38 -7.09 7.39
CA LEU A 676 -12.29 -5.96 7.64
C LEU A 676 -12.21 -4.84 6.59
N SER A 677 -11.06 -4.69 5.92
CA SER A 677 -10.83 -3.68 4.89
C SER A 677 -11.14 -4.18 3.46
N SER A 678 -11.20 -5.49 3.27
CA SER A 678 -11.49 -6.13 1.98
C SER A 678 -12.85 -5.71 1.41
N LYS A 679 -12.86 -5.42 0.10
CA LYS A 679 -14.09 -5.18 -0.66
C LYS A 679 -14.71 -6.47 -1.18
N ASN A 680 -13.94 -7.55 -1.28
CA ASN A 680 -14.38 -8.84 -1.79
C ASN A 680 -14.97 -9.69 -0.64
N PRO A 681 -16.29 -9.89 -0.57
CA PRO A 681 -16.92 -10.69 0.48
C PRO A 681 -16.63 -12.20 0.35
N HIS A 682 -16.09 -12.64 -0.79
CA HIS A 682 -15.76 -14.03 -1.09
C HIS A 682 -14.27 -14.34 -0.94
N ALA A 683 -13.45 -13.35 -0.59
CA ALA A 683 -12.03 -13.55 -0.32
C ALA A 683 -11.84 -14.61 0.76
N GLN A 684 -10.84 -15.45 0.55
CA GLN A 684 -10.46 -16.53 1.43
C GLN A 684 -9.22 -16.14 2.23
N TYR A 685 -9.26 -16.41 3.53
CA TYR A 685 -8.20 -16.07 4.45
C TYR A 685 -7.62 -17.35 5.04
N PHE A 686 -6.29 -17.46 5.05
CA PHE A 686 -5.55 -18.54 5.68
C PHE A 686 -4.70 -17.96 6.81
N LEU A 687 -5.17 -18.13 8.05
CA LEU A 687 -4.45 -17.72 9.25
C LEU A 687 -3.47 -18.81 9.67
N GLY A 688 -2.24 -18.77 9.16
CA GLY A 688 -1.25 -19.81 9.43
C GLY A 688 0.06 -19.62 8.68
N SER A 689 0.96 -20.60 8.79
CA SER A 689 2.24 -20.57 8.09
C SER A 689 2.04 -20.71 6.58
N VAL A 690 2.80 -19.94 5.80
CA VAL A 690 2.87 -20.11 4.34
C VAL A 690 3.43 -21.49 3.96
N ASP A 691 4.21 -22.12 4.82
CA ASP A 691 4.76 -23.45 4.59
C ASP A 691 3.66 -24.51 4.69
N ASP A 692 2.79 -24.41 5.70
CA ASP A 692 1.63 -25.31 5.85
C ASP A 692 0.64 -25.15 4.69
N TYR A 693 0.40 -23.91 4.27
CA TYR A 693 -0.43 -23.62 3.09
C TYR A 693 0.16 -24.28 1.84
N LEU A 694 1.46 -24.11 1.59
CA LEU A 694 2.10 -24.67 0.40
C LEU A 694 2.13 -26.19 0.44
N THR A 695 2.39 -26.81 1.60
CA THR A 695 2.27 -28.26 1.79
C THR A 695 0.86 -28.75 1.44
N ALA A 696 -0.18 -28.08 1.95
CA ALA A 696 -1.56 -28.43 1.65
C ALA A 696 -1.89 -28.27 0.15
N ALA A 697 -1.38 -27.22 -0.49
CA ALA A 697 -1.56 -26.97 -1.92
C ALA A 697 -0.88 -28.03 -2.79
N ILE A 698 0.39 -28.38 -2.48
CA ILE A 698 1.16 -29.40 -3.21
C ILE A 698 0.57 -30.80 -2.99
N ALA A 699 0.01 -31.07 -1.81
CA ALA A 699 -0.73 -32.30 -1.54
C ALA A 699 -2.09 -32.39 -2.24
N GLY A 700 -2.52 -31.35 -2.96
CA GLY A 700 -3.79 -31.34 -3.69
C GLY A 700 -5.02 -31.24 -2.79
N SER A 701 -4.91 -30.58 -1.64
CA SER A 701 -6.03 -30.39 -0.71
C SER A 701 -7.20 -29.69 -1.41
N SER A 702 -8.31 -30.41 -1.58
CA SER A 702 -9.53 -29.91 -2.23
C SER A 702 -10.66 -29.57 -1.25
N THR A 703 -10.46 -29.86 0.03
CA THR A 703 -11.47 -29.69 1.09
C THR A 703 -11.39 -28.35 1.81
N ASN A 704 -10.23 -27.70 1.77
CA ASN A 704 -10.04 -26.37 2.38
C ASN A 704 -10.20 -25.28 1.31
N PRO A 705 -11.30 -24.49 1.32
CA PRO A 705 -11.53 -23.45 0.31
C PRO A 705 -10.51 -22.31 0.37
N SER A 706 -9.80 -22.15 1.50
CA SER A 706 -8.72 -21.17 1.61
C SER A 706 -7.47 -21.52 0.81
N ILE A 707 -7.33 -22.77 0.33
CA ILE A 707 -6.22 -23.17 -0.53
C ILE A 707 -6.60 -22.94 -1.99
N ALA A 708 -5.88 -22.05 -2.66
CA ALA A 708 -6.07 -21.77 -4.08
C ALA A 708 -5.75 -23.00 -4.94
N LYS A 709 -6.48 -23.14 -6.04
CA LYS A 709 -6.15 -24.12 -7.09
C LYS A 709 -5.15 -23.51 -8.08
N VAL A 710 -4.34 -24.35 -8.72
CA VAL A 710 -3.52 -23.92 -9.85
C VAL A 710 -4.43 -23.35 -10.95
N GLY A 711 -4.04 -22.20 -11.51
CA GLY A 711 -4.87 -21.44 -12.46
C GLY A 711 -5.95 -20.55 -11.85
N ALA A 712 -6.18 -20.61 -10.53
CA ALA A 712 -7.08 -19.69 -9.83
C ALA A 712 -6.46 -18.30 -9.59
N VAL A 713 -5.13 -18.22 -9.55
CA VAL A 713 -4.36 -17.00 -9.27
C VAL A 713 -3.75 -16.46 -10.57
N ASP A 714 -4.04 -15.20 -10.88
CA ASP A 714 -3.46 -14.47 -12.01
C ASP A 714 -2.35 -13.49 -11.58
N LEU A 715 -2.45 -12.93 -10.38
CA LEU A 715 -1.46 -12.02 -9.78
C LEU A 715 -1.09 -12.53 -8.38
N MET A 716 0.20 -12.58 -8.08
CA MET A 716 0.68 -12.79 -6.72
C MET A 716 1.38 -11.53 -6.21
N ALA A 717 1.15 -11.20 -4.94
CA ALA A 717 1.89 -10.16 -4.24
C ALA A 717 2.45 -10.70 -2.93
N GLY A 718 3.63 -10.24 -2.53
CA GLY A 718 4.16 -10.58 -1.21
C GLY A 718 5.24 -9.63 -0.70
N GLY A 719 5.28 -9.47 0.62
CA GLY A 719 6.34 -8.76 1.34
C GLY A 719 7.08 -9.73 2.26
N SER A 720 8.05 -10.47 1.73
CA SER A 720 8.65 -11.58 2.47
C SER A 720 9.31 -11.13 3.79
N PRO A 721 9.35 -11.99 4.83
CA PRO A 721 9.80 -11.59 6.17
C PRO A 721 11.22 -11.01 6.18
N CYS A 722 11.30 -9.70 6.37
CA CYS A 722 12.53 -8.92 6.43
C CYS A 722 13.44 -9.12 7.68
N PRO A 723 13.03 -9.70 8.85
CA PRO A 723 13.91 -9.76 10.02
C PRO A 723 15.25 -10.48 9.81
N GLY A 724 15.33 -11.44 8.89
CA GLY A 724 16.59 -12.10 8.53
C GLY A 724 17.62 -11.15 7.89
N TYR A 725 17.15 -10.08 7.26
CA TYR A 725 17.95 -9.10 6.50
C TYR A 725 18.07 -7.74 7.17
N SER A 726 17.44 -7.56 8.33
CA SER A 726 17.45 -6.30 9.05
C SER A 726 18.84 -5.99 9.60
N ALA A 727 19.29 -4.74 9.45
CA ALA A 727 20.51 -4.23 10.06
C ALA A 727 20.48 -4.30 11.60
N LEU A 728 19.28 -4.33 12.21
CA LEU A 728 19.08 -4.41 13.65
C LEU A 728 19.18 -5.84 14.20
N ASN A 729 19.27 -6.86 13.33
CA ASN A 729 19.47 -8.24 13.76
C ASN A 729 20.96 -8.50 14.05
N VAL A 730 21.31 -8.56 15.34
CA VAL A 730 22.69 -8.76 15.81
C VAL A 730 23.21 -10.17 15.50
N ASN A 731 22.33 -11.18 15.48
CA ASN A 731 22.70 -12.57 15.21
C ASN A 731 22.03 -13.11 13.93
N LYS A 732 22.61 -12.77 12.79
CA LYS A 732 22.12 -13.18 11.45
C LYS A 732 22.21 -14.69 11.19
N LEU A 733 22.96 -15.44 12.00
CA LEU A 733 23.19 -16.89 11.81
C LEU A 733 22.47 -17.77 12.84
N SER A 734 21.63 -17.20 13.71
CA SER A 734 20.75 -18.01 14.57
C SER A 734 19.76 -18.83 13.73
N ASP A 735 19.31 -19.98 14.24
CA ASP A 735 18.33 -20.82 13.51
C ASP A 735 17.07 -20.05 13.11
N GLN A 736 16.57 -19.16 13.98
CA GLN A 736 15.43 -18.30 13.66
C GLN A 736 15.76 -17.30 12.54
N SER A 737 16.96 -16.72 12.54
CA SER A 737 17.40 -15.80 11.49
C SER A 737 17.55 -16.52 10.15
N LEU A 738 18.11 -17.73 10.15
CA LEU A 738 18.23 -18.58 8.96
C LEU A 738 16.84 -18.98 8.43
N LYS A 739 15.93 -19.38 9.32
CA LYS A 739 14.54 -19.69 8.96
C LYS A 739 13.86 -18.49 8.32
N ASN A 740 13.96 -17.31 8.94
CA ASN A 740 13.39 -16.07 8.40
C ASN A 740 13.99 -15.72 7.03
N ALA A 741 15.31 -15.85 6.85
CA ALA A 741 15.96 -15.63 5.56
C ALA A 741 15.49 -16.64 4.49
N SER A 742 15.33 -17.90 4.87
CA SER A 742 14.90 -18.92 3.90
C SER A 742 13.50 -18.71 3.32
N MET A 743 12.62 -17.91 3.96
CA MET A 743 11.25 -17.62 3.50
C MET A 743 11.16 -17.06 2.09
N VAL A 744 12.21 -16.39 1.61
CA VAL A 744 12.30 -15.92 0.23
C VAL A 744 12.28 -17.07 -0.79
N ALA A 745 12.81 -18.25 -0.43
CA ALA A 745 12.75 -19.43 -1.27
C ALA A 745 11.33 -20.01 -1.34
N SER A 746 10.53 -19.85 -0.27
CA SER A 746 9.10 -20.20 -0.28
C SER A 746 8.34 -19.32 -1.27
N VAL A 747 8.62 -18.01 -1.31
CA VAL A 747 8.03 -17.10 -2.32
C VAL A 747 8.26 -17.61 -3.74
N VAL A 748 9.50 -17.96 -4.08
CA VAL A 748 9.83 -18.54 -5.41
C VAL A 748 9.10 -19.87 -5.62
N ALA A 749 8.97 -20.71 -4.59
CA ALA A 749 8.23 -21.97 -4.67
C ALA A 749 6.74 -21.74 -4.96
N TYR A 750 6.11 -20.70 -4.40
CA TYR A 750 4.74 -20.30 -4.75
C TYR A 750 4.64 -19.87 -6.21
N VAL A 751 5.57 -19.04 -6.70
CA VAL A 751 5.59 -18.59 -8.10
C VAL A 751 5.78 -19.78 -9.05
N ASP A 752 6.67 -20.70 -8.72
CA ASP A 752 6.90 -21.92 -9.48
C ASP A 752 5.63 -22.80 -9.53
N PHE A 753 5.00 -23.05 -8.39
CA PHE A 753 3.84 -23.93 -8.27
C PHE A 753 2.57 -23.34 -8.92
N TYR A 754 2.21 -22.10 -8.56
CA TYR A 754 0.98 -21.47 -9.06
C TYR A 754 1.14 -20.89 -10.46
N SER A 755 2.36 -20.51 -10.86
CA SER A 755 2.66 -19.87 -12.13
C SER A 755 1.66 -18.73 -12.46
N PRO A 756 1.64 -17.65 -11.64
CA PRO A 756 0.80 -16.49 -11.90
C PRO A 756 1.22 -15.78 -13.20
N LYS A 757 0.37 -14.90 -13.73
CA LYS A 757 0.75 -14.06 -14.90
C LYS A 757 1.67 -12.91 -14.50
N TYR A 758 1.47 -12.41 -13.28
CA TYR A 758 2.23 -11.31 -12.69
C TYR A 758 2.62 -11.67 -11.25
N PHE A 759 3.80 -11.23 -10.82
CA PHE A 759 4.27 -11.42 -9.47
C PHE A 759 4.96 -10.16 -8.97
N ILE A 760 4.53 -9.64 -7.83
CA ILE A 760 5.09 -8.43 -7.23
C ILE A 760 5.73 -8.81 -5.90
N LEU A 761 7.03 -8.54 -5.77
CA LEU A 761 7.77 -8.71 -4.53
C LEU A 761 8.19 -7.36 -3.98
N GLU A 762 7.60 -6.95 -2.86
CA GLU A 762 8.06 -5.80 -2.08
C GLU A 762 9.09 -6.27 -1.04
N ASN A 763 10.17 -5.52 -0.88
CA ASN A 763 11.08 -5.74 0.24
C ASN A 763 11.88 -4.48 0.64
N VAL A 764 12.66 -4.62 1.69
CA VAL A 764 13.63 -3.61 2.12
C VAL A 764 14.89 -3.62 1.25
N VAL A 765 15.49 -2.44 1.10
CA VAL A 765 16.74 -2.25 0.34
C VAL A 765 17.89 -3.09 0.91
N THR A 766 17.91 -3.41 2.21
CA THR A 766 19.00 -4.19 2.80
C THR A 766 19.06 -5.65 2.33
N MET A 767 18.03 -6.16 1.65
CA MET A 767 18.06 -7.50 1.04
C MET A 767 19.07 -7.58 -0.13
N THR A 768 19.46 -6.45 -0.72
CA THR A 768 20.48 -6.40 -1.79
C THR A 768 21.91 -6.52 -1.26
N GLN A 769 22.11 -6.56 0.06
CA GLN A 769 23.44 -6.71 0.66
C GLN A 769 23.86 -8.18 0.68
N GLY A 770 24.98 -8.49 0.02
CA GLY A 770 25.58 -9.83 0.06
C GLY A 770 26.09 -10.21 1.45
N MET A 771 25.93 -11.50 1.79
CA MET A 771 26.47 -12.14 2.99
C MET A 771 27.68 -13.02 2.64
N GLY A 772 28.46 -13.44 3.64
CA GLY A 772 29.69 -14.23 3.46
C GLY A 772 30.99 -13.41 3.54
N ALA A 773 32.15 -14.08 3.56
CA ALA A 773 33.45 -13.43 3.69
C ALA A 773 33.79 -12.52 2.48
N ASN A 774 33.23 -12.83 1.30
CA ASN A 774 33.42 -12.05 0.08
C ASN A 774 32.14 -11.31 -0.39
N LYS A 775 31.05 -11.33 0.39
CA LYS A 775 29.72 -10.78 0.03
C LYS A 775 29.12 -11.36 -1.26
N ASP A 776 29.50 -12.58 -1.59
CA ASP A 776 29.17 -13.35 -2.77
C ASP A 776 27.78 -14.01 -2.70
N GLU A 777 27.23 -14.22 -1.50
CA GLU A 777 25.90 -14.77 -1.32
C GLU A 777 24.84 -13.65 -1.21
N ASN A 778 24.37 -13.19 -2.36
CA ASN A 778 23.29 -12.20 -2.46
C ASN A 778 21.94 -12.89 -2.68
N VAL A 779 21.08 -12.86 -1.66
CA VAL A 779 19.74 -13.44 -1.72
C VAL A 779 18.89 -12.80 -2.82
N PHE A 780 18.97 -11.48 -2.97
CA PHE A 780 18.18 -10.77 -3.96
C PHE A 780 18.57 -11.19 -5.38
N SER A 781 19.86 -11.22 -5.69
CA SER A 781 20.35 -11.73 -6.98
C SER A 781 19.94 -13.19 -7.22
N GLN A 782 19.90 -14.02 -6.18
CA GLN A 782 19.44 -15.41 -6.28
C GLN A 782 17.93 -15.52 -6.58
N VAL A 783 17.10 -14.60 -6.08
CA VAL A 783 15.67 -14.51 -6.42
C VAL A 783 15.49 -14.09 -7.88
N LEU A 784 16.21 -13.06 -8.33
CA LEU A 784 16.19 -12.65 -9.74
C LEU A 784 16.59 -13.81 -10.64
N ALA A 785 17.67 -14.52 -10.30
CA ALA A 785 18.15 -15.67 -11.03
C ALA A 785 17.09 -16.78 -11.10
N ALA A 786 16.35 -17.01 -10.01
CA ALA A 786 15.27 -17.99 -9.99
C ALA A 786 14.07 -17.58 -10.88
N LEU A 787 13.67 -16.31 -10.87
CA LEU A 787 12.56 -15.80 -11.70
C LEU A 787 12.91 -15.80 -13.19
N VAL A 788 14.12 -15.35 -13.55
CA VAL A 788 14.65 -15.41 -14.92
C VAL A 788 14.78 -16.88 -15.37
N ALA A 789 15.30 -17.77 -14.50
CA ALA A 789 15.38 -19.19 -14.80
C ALA A 789 14.00 -19.83 -15.01
N LEU A 790 12.95 -19.38 -14.29
CA LEU A 790 11.56 -19.80 -14.53
C LEU A 790 11.01 -19.31 -15.88
N GLY A 791 11.66 -18.33 -16.51
CA GLY A 791 11.23 -17.71 -17.77
C GLY A 791 10.32 -16.49 -17.59
N TYR A 792 10.25 -15.91 -16.38
CA TYR A 792 9.54 -14.65 -16.17
C TYR A 792 10.36 -13.49 -16.70
N GLN A 793 9.66 -12.49 -17.23
CA GLN A 793 10.20 -11.14 -17.34
C GLN A 793 10.37 -10.58 -15.94
N VAL A 794 11.43 -9.82 -15.70
CA VAL A 794 11.74 -9.29 -14.37
C VAL A 794 12.19 -7.85 -14.50
N GLN A 795 11.54 -6.95 -13.79
CA GLN A 795 11.95 -5.55 -13.70
C GLN A 795 12.21 -5.16 -12.25
N GLN A 796 13.21 -4.30 -12.04
CA GLN A 796 13.65 -3.88 -10.71
C GLN A 796 13.39 -2.39 -10.52
N PHE A 797 12.79 -2.02 -9.39
CA PHE A 797 12.51 -0.64 -9.03
C PHE A 797 12.94 -0.33 -7.60
N LEU A 798 13.65 0.79 -7.44
CA LEU A 798 13.80 1.46 -6.15
C LEU A 798 12.77 2.61 -6.09
N MET A 799 11.81 2.50 -5.18
CA MET A 799 10.72 3.46 -5.03
C MET A 799 10.77 4.10 -3.66
N ASP A 800 10.33 5.35 -3.56
CA ASP A 800 10.21 6.09 -2.31
C ASP A 800 8.74 6.46 -2.05
N ALA A 801 8.32 6.48 -0.79
CA ALA A 801 6.91 6.70 -0.46
C ALA A 801 6.42 8.14 -0.68
N TRP A 802 7.29 9.16 -0.64
CA TRP A 802 6.86 10.57 -0.73
C TRP A 802 6.55 10.99 -2.15
N SER A 803 7.23 10.42 -3.15
CA SER A 803 6.89 10.54 -4.56
C SER A 803 5.47 10.04 -4.88
N TYR A 804 4.85 9.26 -3.99
CA TYR A 804 3.47 8.77 -4.11
C TYR A 804 2.49 9.41 -3.10
N GLY A 805 2.87 10.53 -2.47
CA GLY A 805 1.98 11.32 -1.62
C GLY A 805 1.98 10.95 -0.13
N SER A 806 2.93 10.14 0.33
CA SER A 806 3.13 9.88 1.77
C SER A 806 4.07 10.91 2.40
N CYS A 807 3.71 11.46 3.56
CA CYS A 807 4.62 12.34 4.34
C CYS A 807 5.68 11.54 5.12
N GLN A 808 6.26 10.51 4.51
CA GLN A 808 7.21 9.60 5.12
C GLN A 808 8.42 9.37 4.21
N GLN A 809 9.62 9.57 4.75
CA GLN A 809 10.86 9.18 4.08
C GLN A 809 11.07 7.66 4.20
N ARG A 810 10.62 6.90 3.20
CA ARG A 810 10.68 5.43 3.19
C ARG A 810 10.95 4.89 1.80
N TYR A 811 12.11 4.27 1.61
CA TYR A 811 12.48 3.57 0.39
C TYR A 811 12.08 2.10 0.44
N ARG A 812 11.69 1.54 -0.71
CA ARG A 812 11.37 0.14 -0.91
C ARG A 812 11.90 -0.36 -2.24
N PHE A 813 12.34 -1.62 -2.21
CA PHE A 813 12.62 -2.36 -3.42
C PHE A 813 11.31 -3.03 -3.86
N SER A 814 10.92 -2.85 -5.13
CA SER A 814 9.85 -3.61 -5.76
C SER A 814 10.40 -4.29 -7.01
N GLY A 815 10.14 -5.59 -7.15
CA GLY A 815 10.36 -6.31 -8.39
C GLY A 815 9.03 -6.81 -8.94
N ASP A 816 8.80 -6.58 -10.22
CA ASP A 816 7.56 -6.95 -10.94
C ASP A 816 7.86 -7.96 -12.08
#